data_AF-A0AAE1XD95-F1
#
_entry.id   AF-A0AAE1XD95-F1
#
_cell.length_a   1.000
_cell.length_b   1.000
_cell.length_c   1.000
_cell.angle_alpha   90.00
_cell.angle_beta   90.00
_cell.angle_gamma   90.00
#
_symmetry.space_group_name_H-M   'P 1'
#
loop_
_entity.id
_entity.type
_entity.pdbx_description
1 polymer ?
#
loop_
_entity_poly.entity_id
_entity_poly.type
_entity_poly.pdbx_seq_one_letter_code
_entity_poly.pdbx_strand_id
1 'polypeptide(L)'
;MGTGKVNLAVIIKNPSNKEEFLLTKQTPPPKFNDPEYDSYQDSDLWDLPSAQLSLLNSPLSSSQVQIEAGDNSLLEFLSGFDLDSAINQVLGQVGFQKATKVKWNVSKVVEEPEFGPGVPVKTVYIVGESEPNAAMSQDCCKWRNTKDSADLLLEAKPHNDRIGPLVVVGLLNDSMEITKLNIPPTLRSQEYPPGVKLVPMRSRTAKPFHTTNLVVFVPGTSYDGLGGDNFIASGDALIIDPGCNSAMHKELEHIVTALPRKLVVFVTHHHHDHVDGLSVVQKCNPDATLLAHENTFRRISKDDWSLGYVPVLGSEEICIGGQRLKLISAPGHTDGHTALVHVATNSLIVGDHCVGQGSALLDITSGGNMSDYFQTTYKFMELSPHVLIPMHGRVNMWPKHMLCGYLKNRRNREASILKAIQEGAKTLFDIVAYTYAEVDRSLWIHAASNVRLHVDHLALQNKLPQDFSLENFNGSLAEFAGSVVLSLSVTWSSSVCHVQEFSMQRFHSTCKLNFFSRWILEYLRSTLSIQHHHLQTVKFVGAGTVAAIAFFVFRWRGMIINDHFKKFVLYEDLHFSSLNAFPPLFSSSVSPQSPCMQRCNSSNTTYGLKEWISPKDLWHSMTDEELMWRASMVPCIVIYPFNRTPKVAFMFLTRGRLPLAPLWDVFFRGHEGLFSIYLHTSPEFTYEPSKSSVFYKRRIPSKSVQWGRSTMIDAERRLLANALLDFSNERFILLSETCIPLFNFSTIYNYLINSNQSFLSTFDDPRPIGRGRYNKRMWPTITSTDWRKGSQWFEANRELALAIVSDIKYYPIFRNHCMPPCYMDEHYLPTLVTKIWPNLTSNRTITWTDWSGGGSHPTMFMRNDVTDGFLDRIRNGFNCTYNGESSTICFLFARKFHPNTLQPLLRVAPKLLGFDP
;
A
#
# COMPACT_ATOMS: atom_id res chain seq x y z
N MET A 1 19.24 16.07 -10.05
CA MET A 1 17.95 15.70 -10.68
C MET A 1 17.67 14.26 -10.32
N GLY A 2 16.47 13.90 -9.87
CA GLY A 2 16.14 12.49 -9.62
C GLY A 2 16.05 11.75 -10.95
N THR A 3 16.80 10.66 -11.11
CA THR A 3 16.76 9.84 -12.33
C THR A 3 15.43 9.11 -12.39
N GLY A 4 14.49 9.63 -13.20
CA GLY A 4 13.25 8.93 -13.53
C GLY A 4 13.53 7.58 -14.21
N LYS A 5 12.51 6.71 -14.28
CA LYS A 5 12.68 5.42 -14.98
C LYS A 5 12.93 5.68 -16.46
N VAL A 6 14.05 5.17 -16.97
CA VAL A 6 14.39 5.22 -18.39
C VAL A 6 14.26 3.83 -19.00
N ASN A 7 13.59 3.73 -20.14
CA ASN A 7 13.35 2.48 -20.87
C ASN A 7 13.97 2.60 -22.27
N LEU A 8 14.51 1.51 -22.78
CA LEU A 8 15.01 1.39 -24.16
C LEU A 8 14.01 0.56 -24.96
N ALA A 9 13.49 1.10 -26.07
CA ALA A 9 12.66 0.38 -27.03
C ALA A 9 13.43 0.25 -28.36
N VAL A 10 13.40 -0.93 -28.97
CA VAL A 10 14.27 -1.26 -30.11
C VAL A 10 13.46 -1.64 -31.33
N ILE A 11 13.66 -0.89 -32.41
CA ILE A 11 13.07 -1.12 -33.73
C ILE A 11 14.09 -1.91 -34.55
N ILE A 12 13.87 -3.21 -34.69
CA ILE A 12 14.71 -4.08 -35.53
C ILE A 12 14.04 -4.19 -36.90
N LYS A 13 14.70 -3.71 -37.96
CA LYS A 13 14.21 -3.77 -39.33
C LYS A 13 14.76 -4.97 -40.09
N ASN A 14 13.94 -5.54 -40.98
CA ASN A 14 14.35 -6.61 -41.89
C ASN A 14 15.19 -6.01 -43.04
N PRO A 15 16.46 -6.42 -43.23
CA PRO A 15 17.30 -5.90 -44.30
C PRO A 15 16.82 -6.31 -45.71
N SER A 16 16.07 -7.42 -45.82
CA SER A 16 15.48 -7.89 -47.09
C SER A 16 14.13 -7.25 -47.41
N ASN A 17 13.40 -6.77 -46.39
CA ASN A 17 12.15 -6.02 -46.56
C ASN A 17 12.12 -4.84 -45.58
N LYS A 18 12.55 -3.65 -46.02
CA LYS A 18 12.73 -2.47 -45.13
C LYS A 18 11.43 -1.88 -44.58
N GLU A 19 10.27 -2.35 -45.02
CA GLU A 19 8.95 -2.01 -44.48
C GLU A 19 8.57 -2.85 -43.26
N GLU A 20 9.25 -3.98 -43.03
CA GLU A 20 9.02 -4.85 -41.88
C GLU A 20 9.90 -4.50 -40.68
N PHE A 21 9.29 -4.59 -39.50
CA PHE A 21 9.93 -4.53 -38.20
C PHE A 21 9.52 -5.73 -37.33
N LEU A 22 10.38 -6.06 -36.36
CA LEU A 22 10.20 -7.21 -35.48
C LEU A 22 9.44 -6.82 -34.20
N LEU A 23 8.38 -7.57 -33.89
CA LEU A 23 7.63 -7.48 -32.64
C LEU A 23 7.87 -8.71 -31.76
N THR A 24 7.84 -8.50 -30.45
CA THR A 24 7.86 -9.58 -29.45
C THR A 24 6.50 -9.73 -28.77
N LYS A 25 6.14 -10.99 -28.52
CA LYS A 25 4.97 -11.35 -27.72
C LYS A 25 5.21 -10.95 -26.26
N GLN A 26 4.38 -10.04 -25.75
CA GLN A 26 4.46 -9.54 -24.39
C GLN A 26 3.96 -10.60 -23.40
N THR A 27 4.65 -10.73 -22.27
CA THR A 27 4.26 -11.69 -21.23
C THR A 27 3.04 -11.15 -20.47
N PRO A 28 1.94 -11.92 -20.37
CA PRO A 28 0.77 -11.52 -19.58
C PRO A 28 1.11 -11.46 -18.08
N PRO A 29 0.36 -10.70 -17.27
CA PRO A 29 0.56 -10.66 -15.84
C PRO A 29 0.39 -12.04 -15.17
N PRO A 30 0.93 -12.26 -13.96
CA PRO A 30 0.81 -13.53 -13.27
C PRO A 30 -0.65 -13.97 -13.07
N LYS A 31 -0.90 -15.25 -13.26
CA LYS A 31 -2.18 -15.91 -13.01
C LYS A 31 -2.62 -15.78 -11.56
N PHE A 32 -3.92 -15.82 -11.33
CA PHE A 32 -4.52 -15.72 -10.01
C PHE A 32 -4.43 -17.01 -9.20
N ASN A 33 -4.08 -18.14 -9.82
CA ASN A 33 -4.19 -19.50 -9.27
C ASN A 33 -5.64 -19.81 -8.88
N ASP A 34 -6.57 -19.42 -9.75
CA ASP A 34 -8.02 -19.52 -9.55
C ASP A 34 -8.66 -19.91 -10.88
N PRO A 35 -9.18 -21.15 -11.04
CA PRO A 35 -9.65 -21.64 -12.34
C PRO A 35 -10.75 -20.81 -12.99
N GLU A 36 -11.58 -20.12 -12.21
CA GLU A 36 -12.63 -19.24 -12.75
C GLU A 36 -11.99 -18.02 -13.41
N TYR A 37 -11.17 -17.25 -12.67
CA TYR A 37 -10.54 -16.04 -13.17
C TYR A 37 -9.45 -16.31 -14.22
N ASP A 38 -8.68 -17.41 -14.08
CA ASP A 38 -7.63 -17.79 -15.04
C ASP A 38 -8.19 -18.37 -16.36
N SER A 39 -9.52 -18.55 -16.47
CA SER A 39 -10.21 -18.86 -17.73
C SER A 39 -10.37 -17.63 -18.63
N TYR A 40 -10.47 -16.42 -18.05
CA TYR A 40 -10.63 -15.17 -18.78
C TYR A 40 -9.27 -14.67 -19.29
N GLN A 41 -8.89 -15.14 -20.48
CA GLN A 41 -7.63 -14.78 -21.12
C GLN A 41 -7.80 -13.61 -22.10
N ASP A 42 -6.95 -12.60 -21.94
CA ASP A 42 -6.74 -11.54 -22.92
C ASP A 42 -6.01 -12.10 -24.16
N SER A 43 -6.28 -11.55 -25.35
CA SER A 43 -5.54 -11.94 -26.56
C SER A 43 -4.06 -11.62 -26.47
N ASP A 44 -3.24 -12.31 -27.26
CA ASP A 44 -1.82 -12.02 -27.41
C ASP A 44 -1.55 -10.54 -27.72
N LEU A 45 -0.59 -9.97 -27.01
CA LEU A 45 -0.13 -8.59 -27.18
C LEU A 45 1.26 -8.62 -27.81
N TRP A 46 1.44 -7.91 -28.91
CA TRP A 46 2.69 -7.78 -29.65
C TRP A 46 3.15 -6.33 -29.56
N ASP A 47 4.38 -6.09 -29.13
CA ASP A 47 4.94 -4.73 -29.03
C ASP A 47 6.43 -4.74 -29.40
N LEU A 48 7.06 -3.56 -29.45
CA LEU A 48 8.50 -3.48 -29.67
C LEU A 48 9.27 -4.11 -28.49
N PRO A 49 10.33 -4.90 -28.75
CA PRO A 49 11.17 -5.42 -27.69
C PRO A 49 11.83 -4.26 -26.92
N SER A 50 11.80 -4.35 -25.59
CA SER A 50 12.24 -3.27 -24.71
C SER A 50 12.88 -3.77 -23.41
N ALA A 51 13.71 -2.93 -22.81
CA ALA A 51 14.41 -3.20 -21.55
C ALA A 51 14.63 -1.92 -20.74
N GLN A 52 14.56 -2.01 -19.41
CA GLN A 52 14.81 -0.86 -18.54
C GLN A 52 16.31 -0.56 -18.47
N LEU A 53 16.70 0.70 -18.69
CA LEU A 53 18.10 1.12 -18.58
C LEU A 53 18.53 1.20 -17.11
N SER A 54 19.65 0.55 -16.81
CA SER A 54 20.32 0.58 -15.50
C SER A 54 21.44 1.62 -15.50
N LEU A 55 21.64 2.32 -14.38
CA LEU A 55 22.71 3.31 -14.22
C LEU A 55 24.08 2.63 -14.11
N LEU A 56 25.10 3.20 -14.76
CA LEU A 56 26.48 2.75 -14.61
C LEU A 56 27.08 3.24 -13.28
N ASN A 57 27.48 2.30 -12.43
CA ASN A 57 28.14 2.59 -11.15
C ASN A 57 29.63 2.98 -11.31
N SER A 58 30.20 2.84 -12.51
CA SER A 58 31.56 3.23 -12.88
C SER A 58 31.67 3.28 -14.42
N PRO A 59 32.52 4.14 -15.01
CA PRO A 59 32.71 4.18 -16.46
C PRO A 59 33.38 2.88 -16.94
N LEU A 60 32.70 2.14 -17.82
CA LEU A 60 33.26 0.99 -18.54
C LEU A 60 34.27 1.50 -19.59
N SER A 61 35.38 0.78 -19.79
CA SER A 61 36.47 1.23 -20.65
C SER A 61 36.23 1.07 -22.17
N SER A 62 35.06 0.59 -22.57
CA SER A 62 34.48 0.74 -23.93
C SER A 62 33.09 0.07 -23.96
N SER A 63 32.08 0.80 -24.46
CA SER A 63 30.81 0.19 -24.90
C SER A 63 31.08 -0.66 -26.14
N GLN A 64 30.54 -1.89 -26.20
CA GLN A 64 30.67 -2.72 -27.41
C GLN A 64 29.60 -2.36 -28.45
N VAL A 65 28.43 -1.90 -27.97
CA VAL A 65 27.40 -1.27 -28.79
C VAL A 65 27.88 0.12 -29.24
N GLN A 66 27.77 0.39 -30.55
CA GLN A 66 27.83 1.74 -31.11
C GLN A 66 26.41 2.26 -31.37
N ILE A 67 26.07 3.38 -30.73
CA ILE A 67 24.83 4.13 -30.99
C ILE A 67 25.21 5.49 -31.59
N GLU A 68 24.66 5.82 -32.76
CA GLU A 68 24.71 7.16 -33.33
C GLU A 68 23.43 7.93 -33.00
N ALA A 69 23.55 9.25 -32.82
CA ALA A 69 22.41 10.15 -32.72
C ALA A 69 22.72 11.46 -33.44
N GLY A 70 21.69 12.15 -33.94
CA GLY A 70 21.84 13.48 -34.52
C GLY A 70 22.12 14.59 -33.49
N ASP A 71 22.01 14.29 -32.20
CA ASP A 71 22.19 15.22 -31.09
C ASP A 71 23.18 14.64 -30.06
N ASN A 72 24.31 15.33 -29.86
CA ASN A 72 25.35 14.94 -28.92
C ASN A 72 24.86 14.93 -27.45
N SER A 73 23.87 15.75 -27.10
CA SER A 73 23.33 15.79 -25.73
C SER A 73 22.56 14.51 -25.36
N LEU A 74 21.96 13.84 -26.35
CA LEU A 74 21.33 12.54 -26.16
C LEU A 74 22.37 11.43 -25.98
N LEU A 75 23.51 11.50 -26.68
CA LEU A 75 24.62 10.56 -26.48
C LEU A 75 25.26 10.75 -25.09
N GLU A 76 25.44 11.99 -24.64
CA GLU A 76 25.92 12.30 -23.28
C GLU A 76 24.94 11.75 -22.23
N PHE A 77 23.63 11.97 -22.39
CA PHE A 77 22.60 11.41 -21.50
C PHE A 77 22.63 9.87 -21.48
N LEU A 78 22.74 9.22 -22.64
CA LEU A 78 22.80 7.76 -22.74
C LEU A 78 24.09 7.16 -22.17
N SER A 79 25.20 7.91 -22.15
CA SER A 79 26.50 7.45 -21.61
C SER A 79 26.48 7.11 -20.11
N GLY A 80 25.46 7.56 -19.39
CA GLY A 80 25.25 7.22 -17.98
C GLY A 80 24.61 5.85 -17.72
N PHE A 81 24.24 5.10 -18.77
CA PHE A 81 23.47 3.86 -18.67
C PHE A 81 24.18 2.64 -19.29
N ASP A 82 23.86 1.46 -18.78
CA ASP A 82 24.35 0.17 -19.28
C ASP A 82 23.56 -0.26 -20.54
N LEU A 83 23.98 0.31 -21.67
CA LEU A 83 23.40 0.08 -23.00
C LEU A 83 23.69 -1.35 -23.50
N ASP A 84 24.89 -1.88 -23.24
CA ASP A 84 25.28 -3.24 -23.64
C ASP A 84 24.36 -4.27 -22.98
N SER A 85 24.10 -4.17 -21.68
CA SER A 85 23.20 -5.09 -20.96
C SER A 85 21.76 -4.99 -21.48
N ALA A 86 21.23 -3.78 -21.63
CA ALA A 86 19.86 -3.57 -22.11
C ALA A 86 19.64 -4.08 -23.54
N ILE A 87 20.59 -3.83 -24.46
CA ILE A 87 20.49 -4.33 -25.84
C ILE A 87 20.67 -5.84 -25.90
N ASN A 88 21.57 -6.44 -25.13
CA ASN A 88 21.66 -7.90 -25.05
C ASN A 88 20.39 -8.53 -24.44
N GLN A 89 19.71 -7.87 -23.50
CA GLN A 89 18.41 -8.31 -22.99
C GLN A 89 17.33 -8.27 -24.09
N VAL A 90 17.24 -7.16 -24.84
CA VAL A 90 16.31 -7.03 -25.99
C VAL A 90 16.60 -8.09 -27.06
N LEU A 91 17.85 -8.25 -27.49
CA LEU A 91 18.24 -9.26 -28.47
C LEU A 91 17.97 -10.69 -27.98
N GLY A 92 18.08 -10.93 -26.67
CA GLY A 92 17.68 -12.18 -26.03
C GLY A 92 16.18 -12.48 -26.12
N GLN A 93 15.30 -11.47 -26.07
CA GLN A 93 13.86 -11.65 -26.27
C GLN A 93 13.52 -12.14 -27.69
N VAL A 94 14.34 -11.76 -28.67
CA VAL A 94 14.15 -12.07 -30.10
C VAL A 94 15.02 -13.23 -30.63
N GLY A 95 15.80 -13.89 -29.77
CA GLY A 95 16.63 -15.04 -30.16
C GLY A 95 17.86 -14.69 -31.01
N PHE A 96 18.34 -13.44 -30.97
CA PHE A 96 19.59 -13.04 -31.61
C PHE A 96 20.79 -13.23 -30.67
N GLN A 97 21.95 -13.56 -31.26
CA GLN A 97 23.23 -13.60 -30.52
C GLN A 97 23.79 -12.18 -30.31
N LYS A 98 24.82 -12.05 -29.45
CA LYS A 98 25.36 -10.79 -28.92
C LYS A 98 25.53 -9.67 -29.95
N ALA A 99 25.24 -8.44 -29.50
CA ALA A 99 25.09 -7.20 -30.28
C ALA A 99 26.27 -6.72 -31.18
N THR A 100 27.39 -7.43 -31.20
CA THR A 100 28.72 -6.96 -31.69
C THR A 100 28.86 -6.64 -33.19
N LYS A 101 27.77 -6.63 -33.98
CA LYS A 101 27.80 -6.28 -35.42
C LYS A 101 26.65 -5.37 -35.90
N VAL A 102 25.69 -4.99 -35.05
CA VAL A 102 24.58 -4.12 -35.47
C VAL A 102 24.91 -2.67 -35.14
N LYS A 103 24.76 -1.79 -36.13
CA LYS A 103 24.85 -0.34 -35.97
C LYS A 103 23.48 0.20 -35.56
N TRP A 104 23.41 0.90 -34.42
CA TRP A 104 22.17 1.43 -33.87
C TRP A 104 22.11 2.95 -34.02
N ASN A 105 20.94 3.48 -34.36
CA ASN A 105 20.70 4.92 -34.45
C ASN A 105 19.57 5.31 -33.49
N VAL A 106 19.70 6.40 -32.74
CA VAL A 106 18.58 6.97 -31.96
C VAL A 106 17.53 7.51 -32.92
N SER A 107 16.30 7.02 -32.79
CA SER A 107 15.14 7.45 -33.57
C SER A 107 14.44 8.64 -32.91
N LYS A 108 14.06 8.52 -31.63
CA LYS A 108 13.43 9.59 -30.83
C LYS A 108 13.43 9.26 -29.33
N VAL A 109 13.15 10.27 -28.51
CA VAL A 109 12.93 10.12 -27.06
C VAL A 109 11.55 10.63 -26.73
N VAL A 110 10.75 9.80 -26.05
CA VAL A 110 9.39 10.15 -25.64
C VAL A 110 9.29 10.05 -24.12
N GLU A 111 8.80 11.11 -23.49
CA GLU A 111 8.56 11.16 -22.05
C GLU A 111 7.06 11.08 -21.79
N GLU A 112 6.65 10.12 -20.98
CA GLU A 112 5.26 9.82 -20.64
C GLU A 112 4.57 11.00 -19.91
N PRO A 113 3.24 11.15 -20.02
CA PRO A 113 2.46 12.04 -19.16
C PRO A 113 2.46 11.68 -17.65
N GLU A 114 2.07 12.64 -16.81
CA GLU A 114 1.94 12.47 -15.34
C GLU A 114 0.62 11.74 -14.97
N PHE A 115 0.45 10.50 -15.44
CA PHE A 115 -0.70 9.64 -15.11
C PHE A 115 -0.81 9.30 -13.61
N GLY A 116 0.33 9.31 -12.90
CA GLY A 116 0.42 8.98 -11.48
C GLY A 116 0.06 7.53 -11.11
N PRO A 117 0.15 7.17 -9.82
CA PRO A 117 0.94 7.89 -8.80
C PRO A 117 2.46 7.64 -8.96
N GLY A 118 2.86 6.68 -9.80
CA GLY A 118 4.26 6.46 -10.17
C GLY A 118 4.79 7.55 -11.11
N VAL A 119 6.10 7.84 -11.02
CA VAL A 119 6.78 8.84 -11.87
C VAL A 119 6.63 8.51 -13.37
N PRO A 120 6.63 9.53 -14.25
CA PRO A 120 6.68 9.32 -15.70
C PRO A 120 7.87 8.48 -16.15
N VAL A 121 7.67 7.64 -17.17
CA VAL A 121 8.72 6.88 -17.83
C VAL A 121 9.27 7.65 -19.03
N LYS A 122 10.59 7.70 -19.18
CA LYS A 122 11.25 8.20 -20.40
C LYS A 122 11.68 7.03 -21.27
N THR A 123 11.14 6.93 -22.48
CA THR A 123 11.48 5.86 -23.43
C THR A 123 12.35 6.39 -24.55
N VAL A 124 13.50 5.76 -24.75
CA VAL A 124 14.43 6.03 -25.85
C VAL A 124 14.20 4.97 -26.92
N TYR A 125 13.91 5.40 -28.14
CA TYR A 125 13.75 4.52 -29.29
C TYR A 125 15.05 4.49 -30.10
N ILE A 126 15.59 3.29 -30.32
CA ILE A 126 16.71 3.07 -31.24
C ILE A 126 16.26 2.18 -32.42
N VAL A 127 16.89 2.35 -33.58
CA VAL A 127 16.66 1.55 -34.78
C VAL A 127 17.94 0.88 -35.25
N GLY A 128 17.83 -0.36 -35.72
CA GLY A 128 18.94 -1.12 -36.33
C GLY A 128 18.43 -2.13 -37.35
N GLU A 129 19.30 -2.56 -38.27
CA GLU A 129 19.00 -3.60 -39.26
C GLU A 129 19.65 -4.91 -38.82
N SER A 130 18.93 -6.03 -38.87
CA SER A 130 19.45 -7.36 -38.48
C SER A 130 18.83 -8.47 -39.32
N GLU A 131 19.64 -9.41 -39.80
CA GLU A 131 19.17 -10.53 -40.62
C GLU A 131 18.31 -11.52 -39.80
N PRO A 132 17.23 -12.08 -40.39
CA PRO A 132 16.43 -13.11 -39.72
C PRO A 132 17.28 -14.34 -39.36
N ASN A 133 17.20 -14.78 -38.10
CA ASN A 133 17.93 -15.95 -37.62
C ASN A 133 17.05 -17.21 -37.73
N ALA A 134 17.59 -18.32 -38.23
CA ALA A 134 16.87 -19.60 -38.36
C ALA A 134 16.42 -20.21 -37.02
N ALA A 135 16.91 -19.69 -35.88
CA ALA A 135 16.49 -20.09 -34.53
C ALA A 135 15.29 -19.28 -33.98
N MET A 136 14.72 -18.33 -34.73
CA MET A 136 13.56 -17.54 -34.29
C MET A 136 12.28 -18.39 -34.32
N SER A 137 11.64 -18.60 -33.16
CA SER A 137 10.28 -19.18 -33.12
C SER A 137 9.24 -18.12 -33.48
N GLN A 138 8.28 -18.51 -34.34
CA GLN A 138 7.11 -17.68 -34.65
C GLN A 138 6.20 -17.46 -33.44
N ASP A 139 6.33 -18.28 -32.38
CA ASP A 139 5.51 -18.17 -31.16
C ASP A 139 5.93 -17.00 -30.25
N CYS A 140 7.20 -16.54 -30.34
CA CYS A 140 7.71 -15.44 -29.53
C CYS A 140 7.91 -14.14 -30.32
N CYS A 141 8.11 -14.23 -31.64
CA CYS A 141 8.51 -13.11 -32.48
C CYS A 141 7.77 -13.10 -33.82
N LYS A 142 7.38 -11.91 -34.29
CA LYS A 142 6.62 -11.74 -35.53
C LYS A 142 7.11 -10.52 -36.29
N TRP A 143 7.48 -10.72 -37.56
CA TRP A 143 7.69 -9.62 -38.49
C TRP A 143 6.33 -9.03 -38.90
N ARG A 144 6.21 -7.71 -38.86
CA ARG A 144 5.02 -6.95 -39.26
C ARG A 144 5.45 -5.69 -40.00
N ASN A 145 4.61 -5.21 -40.91
CA ASN A 145 4.77 -3.88 -41.50
C ASN A 145 3.89 -2.84 -40.78
N THR A 146 4.10 -1.56 -41.09
CA THR A 146 3.39 -0.41 -40.51
C THR A 146 1.89 -0.48 -40.78
N LYS A 147 1.48 -0.86 -41.99
CA LYS A 147 0.09 -0.88 -42.44
C LYS A 147 -0.71 -1.97 -41.73
N ASP A 148 -0.25 -3.22 -41.77
CA ASP A 148 -0.85 -4.35 -41.04
C ASP A 148 -1.07 -4.02 -39.55
N SER A 149 -0.11 -3.31 -38.94
CA SER A 149 -0.15 -2.94 -37.53
C SER A 149 -1.17 -1.83 -37.25
N ALA A 150 -1.35 -0.89 -38.18
CA ALA A 150 -2.39 0.13 -38.12
C ALA A 150 -3.79 -0.47 -38.36
N ASP A 151 -3.93 -1.35 -39.36
CA ASP A 151 -5.19 -2.03 -39.69
C ASP A 151 -5.70 -2.86 -38.49
N LEU A 152 -4.81 -3.57 -37.77
CA LEU A 152 -5.15 -4.30 -36.54
C LEU A 152 -5.61 -3.40 -35.37
N LEU A 153 -5.18 -2.14 -35.34
CA LEU A 153 -5.61 -1.16 -34.33
C LEU A 153 -6.92 -0.47 -34.70
N LEU A 154 -7.14 -0.21 -35.99
CA LEU A 154 -8.33 0.48 -36.51
C LEU A 154 -9.53 -0.45 -36.75
N GLU A 155 -9.30 -1.75 -36.98
CA GLU A 155 -10.34 -2.77 -37.15
C GLU A 155 -10.20 -3.88 -36.09
N ALA A 156 -10.10 -3.50 -34.82
CA ALA A 156 -9.91 -4.43 -33.71
C ALA A 156 -11.12 -5.37 -33.53
N LYS A 157 -10.89 -6.67 -33.73
CA LYS A 157 -11.90 -7.74 -33.57
C LYS A 157 -11.60 -8.54 -32.30
N PRO A 158 -12.60 -8.90 -31.48
CA PRO A 158 -12.42 -9.76 -30.31
C PRO A 158 -11.54 -10.99 -30.62
N HIS A 159 -10.61 -11.31 -29.72
CA HIS A 159 -9.67 -12.43 -29.80
C HIS A 159 -8.53 -12.34 -30.86
N ASN A 160 -8.41 -11.25 -31.63
CA ASN A 160 -7.24 -11.03 -32.50
C ASN A 160 -5.95 -10.69 -31.74
N ASP A 161 -4.80 -10.85 -32.43
CA ASP A 161 -3.52 -10.20 -32.09
C ASP A 161 -3.73 -8.70 -31.76
N ARG A 162 -3.19 -8.23 -30.64
CA ARG A 162 -3.22 -6.82 -30.23
C ARG A 162 -1.85 -6.18 -30.41
N ILE A 163 -1.81 -4.90 -30.78
CA ILE A 163 -0.57 -4.13 -30.97
C ILE A 163 -0.37 -3.16 -29.79
N GLY A 164 0.79 -3.21 -29.16
CA GLY A 164 1.11 -2.42 -27.97
C GLY A 164 1.48 -0.95 -28.23
N PRO A 165 1.57 -0.14 -27.16
CA PRO A 165 1.79 1.30 -27.27
C PRO A 165 3.19 1.70 -27.76
N LEU A 166 4.23 0.87 -27.62
CA LEU A 166 5.56 1.25 -28.12
C LEU A 166 5.60 1.25 -29.66
N VAL A 167 4.88 0.34 -30.33
CA VAL A 167 4.69 0.39 -31.79
C VAL A 167 3.96 1.67 -32.22
N VAL A 168 2.87 2.03 -31.55
CA VAL A 168 2.07 3.21 -31.89
C VAL A 168 2.88 4.50 -31.74
N VAL A 169 3.47 4.70 -30.56
CA VAL A 169 4.28 5.88 -30.22
C VAL A 169 5.60 5.89 -31.00
N GLY A 170 6.21 4.73 -31.23
CA GLY A 170 7.50 4.55 -31.89
C GLY A 170 7.44 4.68 -33.42
N LEU A 171 6.41 4.17 -34.07
CA LEU A 171 6.35 4.00 -35.53
C LEU A 171 5.11 4.61 -36.17
N LEU A 172 3.92 4.41 -35.60
CA LEU A 172 2.67 4.72 -36.32
C LEU A 172 2.30 6.21 -36.29
N ASN A 173 2.44 6.88 -35.14
CA ASN A 173 1.97 8.25 -34.93
C ASN A 173 2.59 9.32 -35.86
N ASP A 174 3.77 9.06 -36.42
CA ASP A 174 4.42 9.99 -37.36
C ASP A 174 4.01 9.72 -38.83
N SER A 175 3.39 8.56 -39.10
CA SER A 175 3.04 8.05 -40.44
C SER A 175 1.54 8.09 -40.74
N MET A 176 0.71 7.94 -39.71
CA MET A 176 -0.73 8.17 -39.80
C MET A 176 -0.94 9.69 -39.73
N GLU A 177 -1.71 10.27 -40.67
CA GLU A 177 -2.08 11.69 -40.68
C GLU A 177 -3.11 12.02 -39.58
N ILE A 178 -2.70 11.80 -38.33
CA ILE A 178 -3.50 12.03 -37.13
C ILE A 178 -3.56 13.53 -36.86
N THR A 179 -4.77 14.05 -36.66
CA THR A 179 -4.98 15.48 -36.39
C THR A 179 -4.17 15.92 -35.16
N LYS A 180 -3.21 16.83 -35.42
CA LYS A 180 -2.39 17.46 -34.39
C LYS A 180 -3.23 18.46 -33.60
N LEU A 181 -4.04 17.94 -32.67
CA LEU A 181 -4.62 18.75 -31.60
C LEU A 181 -3.48 19.45 -30.84
N ASN A 182 -3.46 20.77 -30.89
CA ASN A 182 -2.45 21.60 -30.24
C ASN A 182 -2.68 21.63 -28.73
N ILE A 183 -2.13 20.62 -28.04
CA ILE A 183 -2.06 20.59 -26.58
C ILE A 183 -1.07 21.68 -26.11
N PRO A 184 -1.39 22.46 -25.05
CA PRO A 184 -0.47 23.44 -24.47
C PRO A 184 0.89 22.81 -24.11
N PRO A 185 2.03 23.48 -24.35
CA PRO A 185 3.36 22.91 -24.10
C PRO A 185 3.66 22.68 -22.61
N THR A 186 2.80 23.18 -21.70
CA THR A 186 2.82 22.87 -20.27
C THR A 186 2.25 21.48 -19.94
N LEU A 187 1.55 20.85 -20.87
CA LEU A 187 0.94 19.53 -20.73
C LEU A 187 1.60 18.51 -21.65
N ARG A 188 1.81 17.30 -21.11
CA ARG A 188 2.12 16.11 -21.90
C ARG A 188 0.82 15.33 -22.14
N SER A 189 0.70 14.73 -23.32
CA SER A 189 -0.40 13.84 -23.67
C SER A 189 0.14 12.53 -24.23
N GLN A 190 -0.66 11.46 -24.18
CA GLN A 190 -0.41 10.20 -24.86
C GLN A 190 -1.56 9.95 -25.82
N GLU A 191 -1.27 9.45 -27.01
CA GLU A 191 -2.32 8.94 -27.91
C GLU A 191 -2.16 7.43 -28.04
N TYR A 192 -3.11 6.70 -27.46
CA TYR A 192 -3.20 5.24 -27.58
C TYR A 192 -4.58 4.73 -27.07
N PRO A 193 -5.31 3.93 -27.87
CA PRO A 193 -5.06 3.61 -29.28
C PRO A 193 -5.18 4.83 -30.22
N PRO A 194 -4.89 4.68 -31.53
CA PRO A 194 -4.99 5.79 -32.50
C PRO A 194 -6.35 6.48 -32.46
N GLY A 195 -6.35 7.82 -32.52
CA GLY A 195 -7.56 8.65 -32.37
C GLY A 195 -7.98 8.94 -30.93
N VAL A 196 -7.40 8.27 -29.93
CA VAL A 196 -7.75 8.42 -28.50
C VAL A 196 -6.63 9.12 -27.74
N LYS A 197 -6.77 10.44 -27.52
CA LYS A 197 -5.75 11.28 -26.87
C LYS A 197 -6.07 11.46 -25.39
N LEU A 198 -5.16 11.06 -24.52
CA LEU A 198 -5.26 11.18 -23.06
C LEU A 198 -4.38 12.33 -22.57
N VAL A 199 -4.98 13.22 -21.79
CA VAL A 199 -4.32 14.38 -21.18
C VAL A 199 -4.55 14.34 -19.66
N PRO A 200 -3.55 13.96 -18.83
CA PRO A 200 -3.71 13.95 -17.39
C PRO A 200 -3.80 15.38 -16.83
N MET A 201 -5.02 15.81 -16.51
CA MET A 201 -5.34 17.12 -15.97
C MET A 201 -5.29 17.06 -14.44
N ARG A 202 -4.57 17.99 -13.79
CA ARG A 202 -4.57 18.06 -12.32
C ARG A 202 -5.97 18.39 -11.81
N SER A 203 -6.51 17.56 -10.93
CA SER A 203 -7.92 17.56 -10.54
C SER A 203 -8.07 17.48 -9.01
N ARG A 204 -9.32 17.38 -8.52
CA ARG A 204 -9.65 17.20 -7.09
C ARG A 204 -9.78 15.71 -6.68
N THR A 205 -9.11 14.81 -7.40
CA THR A 205 -9.13 13.35 -7.17
C THR A 205 -8.62 12.92 -5.80
N ALA A 206 -9.11 11.75 -5.37
CA ALA A 206 -8.61 11.03 -4.20
C ALA A 206 -7.16 10.53 -4.37
N LYS A 207 -6.46 10.37 -3.23
CA LYS A 207 -5.11 9.77 -3.20
C LYS A 207 -5.18 8.27 -3.50
N PRO A 208 -4.18 7.71 -4.21
CA PRO A 208 -2.84 8.25 -4.45
C PRO A 208 -2.70 9.15 -5.69
N PHE A 209 -3.76 9.34 -6.48
CA PHE A 209 -3.71 10.12 -7.71
C PHE A 209 -3.62 11.64 -7.48
N HIS A 210 -3.28 12.34 -8.56
CA HIS A 210 -3.13 13.80 -8.62
C HIS A 210 -3.79 14.39 -9.89
N THR A 211 -4.28 13.52 -10.78
CA THR A 211 -4.72 13.82 -12.13
C THR A 211 -5.93 12.95 -12.49
N THR A 212 -6.81 13.51 -13.31
CA THR A 212 -7.87 12.81 -14.05
C THR A 212 -7.51 12.89 -15.54
N ASN A 213 -7.71 11.80 -16.29
CA ASN A 213 -7.44 11.74 -17.71
C ASN A 213 -8.59 12.40 -18.49
N LEU A 214 -8.39 13.64 -18.94
CA LEU A 214 -9.22 14.21 -20.01
C LEU A 214 -8.96 13.38 -21.27
N VAL A 215 -9.98 12.67 -21.76
CA VAL A 215 -9.90 11.92 -23.02
C VAL A 215 -10.48 12.79 -24.14
N VAL A 216 -9.75 12.90 -25.25
CA VAL A 216 -10.11 13.72 -26.41
C VAL A 216 -10.06 12.89 -27.67
N PHE A 217 -11.14 12.93 -28.44
CA PHE A 217 -11.24 12.35 -29.78
C PHE A 217 -11.30 13.48 -30.80
N VAL A 218 -10.35 13.48 -31.74
CA VAL A 218 -10.33 14.39 -32.90
C VAL A 218 -10.02 13.53 -34.14
N PRO A 219 -10.97 13.33 -35.06
CA PRO A 219 -10.76 12.54 -36.27
C PRO A 219 -9.64 13.12 -37.15
N GLY A 220 -8.89 12.25 -37.83
CA GLY A 220 -7.80 12.61 -38.75
C GLY A 220 -8.27 13.21 -40.07
N THR A 221 -9.36 12.67 -40.62
CA THR A 221 -9.92 13.04 -41.92
C THR A 221 -11.44 13.02 -41.88
N SER A 222 -12.09 13.79 -42.76
CA SER A 222 -13.54 13.78 -42.94
C SER A 222 -13.99 12.45 -43.57
N TYR A 223 -14.52 11.55 -42.74
CA TYR A 223 -15.17 10.34 -43.22
C TYR A 223 -16.56 10.67 -43.76
N ASP A 224 -16.68 10.80 -45.09
CA ASP A 224 -17.97 10.88 -45.76
C ASP A 224 -18.69 9.53 -45.68
N GLY A 225 -19.82 9.47 -44.95
CA GLY A 225 -20.80 8.41 -45.14
C GLY A 225 -20.95 7.34 -44.04
N LEU A 226 -21.06 7.73 -42.77
CA LEU A 226 -21.86 6.97 -41.79
C LEU A 226 -23.13 7.73 -41.40
N GLY A 227 -23.93 8.07 -42.41
CA GLY A 227 -25.31 8.52 -42.24
C GLY A 227 -26.23 7.35 -41.91
N GLY A 228 -26.23 6.94 -40.64
CA GLY A 228 -27.22 6.02 -40.08
C GLY A 228 -28.12 6.76 -39.10
N ASP A 229 -29.44 6.71 -39.31
CA ASP A 229 -30.45 7.54 -38.62
C ASP A 229 -30.72 7.17 -37.15
N ASN A 230 -29.74 6.65 -36.41
CA ASN A 230 -29.95 6.10 -35.06
C ASN A 230 -28.82 6.41 -34.05
N PHE A 231 -28.12 7.54 -34.22
CA PHE A 231 -27.20 8.07 -33.20
C PHE A 231 -27.93 9.07 -32.28
N ILE A 232 -27.73 8.98 -30.97
CA ILE A 232 -28.36 9.90 -30.01
C ILE A 232 -27.73 11.30 -30.04
N ALA A 233 -26.46 11.39 -30.45
CA ALA A 233 -25.77 12.64 -30.72
C ALA A 233 -24.74 12.46 -31.83
N SER A 234 -24.34 13.55 -32.48
CA SER A 234 -23.24 13.56 -33.44
C SER A 234 -22.47 14.86 -33.37
N GLY A 235 -21.14 14.78 -33.47
CA GLY A 235 -20.24 15.93 -33.44
C GLY A 235 -18.97 15.71 -34.23
N ASP A 236 -18.11 16.71 -34.27
CA ASP A 236 -16.85 16.68 -35.02
C ASP A 236 -15.65 16.39 -34.10
N ALA A 237 -15.83 16.55 -32.78
CA ALA A 237 -14.91 16.12 -31.74
C ALA A 237 -15.68 15.71 -30.47
N LEU A 238 -15.02 14.95 -29.60
CA LEU A 238 -15.53 14.56 -28.28
C LEU A 238 -14.47 14.82 -27.21
N ILE A 239 -14.90 15.39 -26.07
CA ILE A 239 -14.14 15.36 -24.82
C ILE A 239 -14.89 14.54 -23.76
N ILE A 240 -14.16 13.81 -22.93
CA ILE A 240 -14.69 13.01 -21.82
C ILE A 240 -14.08 13.50 -20.51
N ASP A 241 -14.92 13.69 -19.50
CA ASP A 241 -14.56 14.04 -18.12
C ASP A 241 -13.58 15.24 -18.04
N PRO A 242 -14.01 16.47 -18.41
CA PRO A 242 -13.16 17.67 -18.39
C PRO A 242 -12.83 18.19 -16.98
N GLY A 243 -12.98 17.37 -15.94
CA GLY A 243 -12.71 17.74 -14.55
C GLY A 243 -11.24 18.07 -14.32
N CYS A 244 -11.01 19.29 -13.85
CA CYS A 244 -9.69 19.79 -13.49
C CYS A 244 -9.81 20.84 -12.40
N ASN A 245 -8.74 21.09 -11.66
CA ASN A 245 -8.75 22.16 -10.65
C ASN A 245 -8.56 23.53 -11.31
N SER A 246 -8.92 24.60 -10.58
CA SER A 246 -8.92 25.98 -11.08
C SER A 246 -7.57 26.49 -11.62
N ALA A 247 -6.44 25.85 -11.27
CA ALA A 247 -5.14 26.22 -11.81
C ALA A 247 -4.94 25.72 -13.26
N MET A 248 -5.69 24.71 -13.70
CA MET A 248 -5.63 24.12 -15.05
C MET A 248 -6.66 24.69 -16.03
N HIS A 249 -7.50 25.63 -15.59
CA HIS A 249 -8.60 26.16 -16.41
C HIS A 249 -8.11 26.85 -17.69
N LYS A 250 -6.91 27.45 -17.70
CA LYS A 250 -6.35 28.10 -18.89
C LYS A 250 -5.91 27.07 -19.93
N GLU A 251 -5.27 26.00 -19.49
CA GLU A 251 -4.90 24.88 -20.34
C GLU A 251 -6.13 24.19 -20.93
N LEU A 252 -7.19 24.00 -20.14
CA LEU A 252 -8.47 23.49 -20.63
C LEU A 252 -9.13 24.45 -21.64
N GLU A 253 -9.15 25.76 -21.36
CA GLU A 253 -9.64 26.80 -22.28
C GLU A 253 -8.88 26.77 -23.62
N HIS A 254 -7.55 26.60 -23.61
CA HIS A 254 -6.76 26.42 -24.83
C HIS A 254 -7.13 25.14 -25.59
N ILE A 255 -7.29 24.00 -24.91
CA ILE A 255 -7.68 22.73 -25.54
C ILE A 255 -9.07 22.85 -26.18
N VAL A 256 -10.07 23.34 -25.43
CA VAL A 256 -11.45 23.49 -25.92
C VAL A 256 -11.54 24.48 -27.09
N THR A 257 -10.79 25.58 -27.04
CA THR A 257 -10.78 26.59 -28.12
C THR A 257 -10.08 26.08 -29.40
N ALA A 258 -9.21 25.07 -29.28
CA ALA A 258 -8.58 24.40 -30.42
C ALA A 258 -9.45 23.28 -31.04
N LEU A 259 -10.60 22.94 -30.43
CA LEU A 259 -11.52 21.92 -30.95
C LEU A 259 -12.61 22.53 -31.86
N PRO A 260 -13.21 21.74 -32.77
CA PRO A 260 -14.37 22.15 -33.55
C PRO A 260 -15.54 22.66 -32.70
N ARG A 261 -16.33 23.59 -33.25
CA ARG A 261 -17.53 24.15 -32.59
C ARG A 261 -18.56 23.07 -32.23
N LYS A 262 -18.77 22.10 -33.11
CA LYS A 262 -19.71 20.97 -32.91
C LYS A 262 -19.12 19.91 -31.98
N LEU A 263 -18.85 20.30 -30.75
CA LEU A 263 -18.22 19.50 -29.71
C LEU A 263 -19.26 18.70 -28.93
N VAL A 264 -19.03 17.40 -28.79
CA VAL A 264 -19.73 16.57 -27.81
C VAL A 264 -18.90 16.56 -26.52
N VAL A 265 -19.58 16.68 -25.38
CA VAL A 265 -18.99 16.56 -24.04
C VAL A 265 -19.67 15.37 -23.38
N PHE A 266 -18.91 14.35 -22.99
CA PHE A 266 -19.44 13.20 -22.28
C PHE A 266 -18.91 13.19 -20.85
N VAL A 267 -19.79 12.90 -19.89
CA VAL A 267 -19.44 12.80 -18.47
C VAL A 267 -19.80 11.40 -17.99
N THR A 268 -18.79 10.64 -17.53
CA THR A 268 -18.98 9.26 -17.05
C THR A 268 -19.83 9.24 -15.79
N HIS A 269 -19.57 10.16 -14.85
CA HIS A 269 -20.31 10.37 -13.62
C HIS A 269 -20.02 11.75 -13.00
N HIS A 270 -20.76 12.12 -11.95
CA HIS A 270 -20.87 13.49 -11.44
C HIS A 270 -19.81 13.93 -10.42
N HIS A 271 -18.78 13.12 -10.11
CA HIS A 271 -17.78 13.52 -9.11
C HIS A 271 -16.93 14.70 -9.61
N HIS A 272 -16.52 15.57 -8.68
CA HIS A 272 -15.92 16.88 -8.97
C HIS A 272 -14.77 16.81 -9.98
N ASP A 273 -13.87 15.85 -9.82
CA ASP A 273 -12.71 15.63 -10.66
C ASP A 273 -13.02 15.09 -12.07
N HIS A 274 -14.30 14.95 -12.44
CA HIS A 274 -14.80 14.68 -13.79
C HIS A 274 -15.61 15.85 -14.37
N VAL A 275 -16.19 16.71 -13.51
CA VAL A 275 -17.16 17.77 -13.93
C VAL A 275 -16.69 19.20 -13.70
N ASP A 276 -15.69 19.46 -12.85
CA ASP A 276 -15.29 20.82 -12.43
C ASP A 276 -14.93 21.77 -13.61
N GLY A 277 -14.45 21.23 -14.74
CA GLY A 277 -14.12 22.01 -15.93
C GLY A 277 -15.27 22.27 -16.89
N LEU A 278 -16.48 21.73 -16.66
CA LEU A 278 -17.65 21.94 -17.53
C LEU A 278 -17.97 23.43 -17.74
N SER A 279 -17.80 24.25 -16.70
CA SER A 279 -18.02 25.71 -16.77
C SER A 279 -17.07 26.40 -17.75
N VAL A 280 -15.82 25.92 -17.84
CA VAL A 280 -14.82 26.38 -18.82
C VAL A 280 -15.23 25.93 -20.22
N VAL A 281 -15.63 24.66 -20.38
CA VAL A 281 -16.07 24.13 -21.67
C VAL A 281 -17.26 24.94 -22.20
N GLN A 282 -18.29 25.17 -21.38
CA GLN A 282 -19.49 25.93 -21.77
C GLN A 282 -19.17 27.38 -22.13
N LYS A 283 -18.24 28.02 -21.40
CA LYS A 283 -17.79 29.40 -21.67
C LYS A 283 -17.05 29.51 -23.01
N CYS A 284 -16.14 28.58 -23.29
CA CYS A 284 -15.30 28.60 -24.49
C CYS A 284 -16.07 28.12 -25.74
N ASN A 285 -16.96 27.14 -25.54
CA ASN A 285 -17.78 26.58 -26.60
C ASN A 285 -19.26 26.45 -26.16
N PRO A 286 -20.07 27.51 -26.31
CA PRO A 286 -21.48 27.52 -25.89
C PRO A 286 -22.38 26.63 -26.76
N ASP A 287 -21.90 26.19 -27.92
CA ASP A 287 -22.61 25.27 -28.82
C ASP A 287 -22.34 23.78 -28.48
N ALA A 288 -21.51 23.51 -27.46
CA ALA A 288 -21.14 22.16 -27.07
C ALA A 288 -22.32 21.40 -26.45
N THR A 289 -22.49 20.14 -26.83
CA THR A 289 -23.59 19.29 -26.38
C THR A 289 -23.13 18.35 -25.28
N LEU A 290 -23.65 18.53 -24.05
CA LEU A 290 -23.39 17.65 -22.91
C LEU A 290 -24.25 16.39 -22.97
N LEU A 291 -23.62 15.23 -22.87
CA LEU A 291 -24.22 13.91 -22.68
C LEU A 291 -23.87 13.39 -21.29
N ALA A 292 -24.90 13.04 -20.52
CA ALA A 292 -24.76 12.50 -19.18
C ALA A 292 -25.98 11.64 -18.83
N HIS A 293 -25.79 10.59 -18.02
CA HIS A 293 -26.92 9.86 -17.45
C HIS A 293 -27.77 10.80 -16.58
N GLU A 294 -29.09 10.61 -16.53
CA GLU A 294 -29.99 11.52 -15.83
C GLU A 294 -29.61 11.70 -14.34
N ASN A 295 -29.32 10.60 -13.63
CA ASN A 295 -28.88 10.66 -12.22
C ASN A 295 -27.51 11.34 -12.05
N THR A 296 -26.66 11.33 -13.08
CA THR A 296 -25.40 12.08 -13.09
C THR A 296 -25.68 13.57 -13.28
N PHE A 297 -26.45 13.95 -14.31
CA PHE A 297 -26.79 15.34 -14.58
C PHE A 297 -27.53 16.02 -13.42
N ARG A 298 -28.47 15.31 -12.76
CA ARG A 298 -29.19 15.80 -11.56
C ARG A 298 -28.27 16.20 -10.39
N ARG A 299 -27.01 15.77 -10.38
CA ARG A 299 -26.00 16.06 -9.35
C ARG A 299 -24.90 17.05 -9.80
N ILE A 300 -24.89 17.46 -11.06
CA ILE A 300 -24.00 18.52 -11.58
C ILE A 300 -24.56 19.89 -11.16
N SER A 301 -23.71 20.84 -10.76
CA SER A 301 -24.18 22.19 -10.40
C SER A 301 -24.64 22.96 -11.63
N LYS A 302 -25.65 23.81 -11.45
CA LYS A 302 -26.03 24.80 -12.48
C LYS A 302 -24.94 25.84 -12.75
N ASP A 303 -24.01 26.01 -11.81
CA ASP A 303 -22.82 26.85 -11.98
C ASP A 303 -21.75 26.14 -12.85
N ASP A 304 -21.76 24.81 -12.90
CA ASP A 304 -20.86 23.99 -13.73
C ASP A 304 -21.43 23.80 -15.14
N TRP A 305 -22.74 23.57 -15.27
CA TRP A 305 -23.45 23.53 -16.55
C TRP A 305 -24.88 24.08 -16.43
N SER A 306 -25.19 25.12 -17.19
CA SER A 306 -26.48 25.83 -17.19
C SER A 306 -27.29 25.67 -18.48
N LEU A 307 -26.70 25.09 -19.53
CA LEU A 307 -27.41 24.77 -20.77
C LEU A 307 -28.22 23.46 -20.63
N GLY A 308 -28.97 23.12 -21.68
CA GLY A 308 -29.56 21.79 -21.81
C GLY A 308 -28.50 20.68 -21.92
N TYR A 309 -28.96 19.44 -21.83
CA TYR A 309 -28.14 18.24 -21.99
C TYR A 309 -28.96 17.16 -22.72
N VAL A 310 -28.27 16.16 -23.27
CA VAL A 310 -28.87 14.97 -23.85
C VAL A 310 -28.78 13.85 -22.82
N PRO A 311 -29.90 13.37 -22.26
CA PRO A 311 -29.90 12.23 -21.34
C PRO A 311 -29.54 10.95 -22.09
N VAL A 312 -28.70 10.11 -21.47
CA VAL A 312 -28.29 8.82 -22.03
C VAL A 312 -28.60 7.68 -21.06
N LEU A 313 -29.02 6.53 -21.56
CA LEU A 313 -29.34 5.33 -20.77
C LEU A 313 -28.15 4.34 -20.70
N GLY A 314 -27.21 4.45 -21.63
CA GLY A 314 -26.05 3.56 -21.70
C GLY A 314 -26.29 2.31 -22.55
N SER A 315 -27.00 2.48 -23.66
CA SER A 315 -27.18 1.47 -24.72
C SER A 315 -27.04 2.04 -26.14
N GLU A 316 -27.05 3.36 -26.24
CA GLU A 316 -27.06 4.16 -27.47
C GLU A 316 -25.67 4.29 -28.11
N GLU A 317 -25.63 4.81 -29.33
CA GLU A 317 -24.39 5.15 -30.02
C GLU A 317 -24.32 6.65 -30.35
N ILE A 318 -23.09 7.17 -30.40
CA ILE A 318 -22.76 8.51 -30.89
C ILE A 318 -21.78 8.43 -32.06
N CYS A 319 -21.85 9.42 -32.95
CA CYS A 319 -20.96 9.54 -34.10
C CYS A 319 -20.05 10.77 -33.95
N ILE A 320 -18.74 10.58 -33.89
CA ILE A 320 -17.74 11.65 -33.76
C ILE A 320 -16.87 11.67 -35.01
N GLY A 321 -17.16 12.58 -35.94
CA GLY A 321 -16.51 12.71 -37.24
C GLY A 321 -16.38 11.39 -38.01
N GLY A 322 -17.47 10.62 -38.07
CA GLY A 322 -17.54 9.31 -38.72
C GLY A 322 -17.18 8.12 -37.81
N GLN A 323 -16.54 8.33 -36.65
CA GLN A 323 -16.21 7.25 -35.72
C GLN A 323 -17.42 6.92 -34.83
N ARG A 324 -17.72 5.62 -34.68
CA ARG A 324 -18.80 5.11 -33.82
C ARG A 324 -18.29 4.85 -32.41
N LEU A 325 -18.96 5.43 -31.41
CA LEU A 325 -18.75 5.11 -30.00
C LEU A 325 -20.06 4.67 -29.37
N LYS A 326 -20.02 3.54 -28.65
CA LYS A 326 -21.18 2.95 -28.00
C LYS A 326 -21.16 3.24 -26.51
N LEU A 327 -22.25 3.79 -25.99
CA LEU A 327 -22.42 4.05 -24.57
C LEU A 327 -22.81 2.75 -23.87
N ILE A 328 -22.25 2.55 -22.67
CA ILE A 328 -22.46 1.36 -21.86
C ILE A 328 -22.88 1.81 -20.46
N SER A 329 -24.10 1.45 -20.06
CA SER A 329 -24.58 1.60 -18.69
C SER A 329 -23.70 0.75 -17.79
N ALA A 330 -23.10 1.40 -16.78
CA ALA A 330 -22.06 0.84 -15.94
C ALA A 330 -22.29 1.14 -14.43
N PRO A 331 -23.51 0.95 -13.90
CA PRO A 331 -23.78 1.23 -12.50
C PRO A 331 -22.92 0.37 -11.57
N GLY A 332 -22.73 0.89 -10.35
CA GLY A 332 -21.99 0.22 -9.29
C GLY A 332 -21.04 1.19 -8.57
N HIS A 333 -20.25 1.96 -9.32
CA HIS A 333 -19.50 3.09 -8.77
C HIS A 333 -20.47 4.20 -8.30
N THR A 334 -21.42 4.60 -9.15
CA THR A 334 -22.63 5.37 -8.82
C THR A 334 -23.82 4.78 -9.58
N ASP A 335 -25.04 5.20 -9.25
CA ASP A 335 -26.28 4.84 -9.97
C ASP A 335 -26.43 5.48 -11.37
N GLY A 336 -25.50 6.35 -11.75
CA GLY A 336 -25.49 7.04 -13.03
C GLY A 336 -24.15 6.96 -13.75
N HIS A 337 -23.30 6.02 -13.33
CA HIS A 337 -22.01 5.79 -13.99
C HIS A 337 -22.21 5.15 -15.37
N THR A 338 -21.54 5.71 -16.36
CA THR A 338 -21.56 5.25 -17.74
C THR A 338 -20.15 5.18 -18.30
N ALA A 339 -19.91 4.16 -19.12
CA ALA A 339 -18.67 3.91 -19.83
C ALA A 339 -18.88 4.04 -21.34
N LEU A 340 -17.80 4.14 -22.11
CA LEU A 340 -17.85 4.35 -23.56
C LEU A 340 -16.91 3.36 -24.26
N VAL A 341 -17.41 2.66 -25.28
CA VAL A 341 -16.61 1.78 -26.15
C VAL A 341 -16.37 2.48 -27.47
N HIS A 342 -15.10 2.75 -27.81
CA HIS A 342 -14.75 3.09 -29.17
C HIS A 342 -14.76 1.82 -30.03
N VAL A 343 -15.68 1.75 -31.00
CA VAL A 343 -16.01 0.51 -31.70
C VAL A 343 -14.86 0.04 -32.59
N ALA A 344 -14.18 0.97 -33.29
CA ALA A 344 -13.09 0.66 -34.21
C ALA A 344 -11.87 0.04 -33.52
N THR A 345 -11.43 0.63 -32.39
CA THR A 345 -10.27 0.14 -31.63
C THR A 345 -10.64 -0.84 -30.51
N ASN A 346 -11.91 -1.27 -30.43
CA ASN A 346 -12.52 -2.05 -29.33
C ASN A 346 -12.00 -1.64 -27.94
N SER A 347 -11.97 -0.34 -27.67
CA SER A 347 -11.36 0.24 -26.47
C SER A 347 -12.41 0.75 -25.50
N LEU A 348 -12.34 0.32 -24.24
CA LEU A 348 -13.31 0.65 -23.21
C LEU A 348 -12.78 1.77 -22.31
N ILE A 349 -13.36 2.96 -22.44
CA ILE A 349 -13.21 4.08 -21.54
C ILE A 349 -14.10 3.79 -20.33
N VAL A 350 -13.46 3.36 -19.22
CA VAL A 350 -14.13 2.67 -18.11
C VAL A 350 -14.58 3.61 -16.98
N GLY A 351 -14.27 4.92 -17.08
CA GLY A 351 -14.53 5.87 -16.00
C GLY A 351 -13.82 5.45 -14.71
N ASP A 352 -14.49 5.64 -13.58
CA ASP A 352 -14.04 5.21 -12.25
C ASP A 352 -14.44 3.80 -11.82
N HIS A 353 -15.01 2.99 -12.71
CA HIS A 353 -15.31 1.59 -12.39
C HIS A 353 -14.04 0.76 -12.14
N CYS A 354 -12.93 1.11 -12.82
CA CYS A 354 -11.58 0.63 -12.53
C CYS A 354 -10.57 1.78 -12.60
N VAL A 355 -9.53 1.75 -11.77
CA VAL A 355 -8.43 2.72 -11.74
C VAL A 355 -7.08 2.01 -11.88
N GLY A 356 -6.07 2.69 -12.43
CA GLY A 356 -4.79 2.09 -12.79
C GLY A 356 -3.92 1.60 -11.60
N GLN A 357 -4.28 1.95 -10.37
CA GLN A 357 -3.62 1.47 -9.14
C GLN A 357 -4.58 1.55 -7.95
N GLY A 358 -4.60 0.50 -7.13
CA GLY A 358 -5.44 0.41 -5.94
C GLY A 358 -6.80 -0.22 -6.26
N SER A 359 -7.87 0.32 -5.66
CA SER A 359 -9.24 -0.12 -5.89
C SER A 359 -10.13 1.12 -6.03
N ALA A 360 -11.05 1.09 -6.98
CA ALA A 360 -12.10 2.07 -7.14
C ALA A 360 -12.93 2.18 -5.84
N LEU A 361 -13.35 3.41 -5.51
CA LEU A 361 -14.39 3.64 -4.51
C LEU A 361 -15.76 3.36 -5.16
N LEU A 362 -16.75 3.00 -4.35
CA LEU A 362 -18.15 2.95 -4.78
C LEU A 362 -18.90 3.92 -3.87
N ASP A 363 -19.59 4.89 -4.45
CA ASP A 363 -20.24 5.97 -3.72
C ASP A 363 -21.68 5.61 -3.37
N ILE A 364 -21.82 5.03 -2.18
CA ILE A 364 -23.11 4.67 -1.58
C ILE A 364 -24.08 5.86 -1.43
N THR A 365 -23.57 7.10 -1.34
CA THR A 365 -24.43 8.30 -1.22
C THR A 365 -25.06 8.70 -2.56
N SER A 366 -24.52 8.15 -3.66
CA SER A 366 -25.00 8.33 -5.03
C SER A 366 -25.41 6.99 -5.67
N GLY A 367 -25.96 6.08 -4.87
CA GLY A 367 -26.54 4.81 -5.31
C GLY A 367 -25.54 3.75 -5.79
N GLY A 368 -24.23 3.97 -5.60
CA GLY A 368 -23.21 2.96 -5.85
C GLY A 368 -23.43 1.72 -5.01
N ASN A 369 -23.42 0.54 -5.63
CA ASN A 369 -23.70 -0.74 -4.97
C ASN A 369 -22.88 -1.89 -5.57
N MET A 370 -22.65 -2.93 -4.76
CA MET A 370 -21.76 -4.04 -5.15
C MET A 370 -22.39 -5.00 -6.16
N SER A 371 -23.73 -5.16 -6.16
CA SER A 371 -24.43 -6.04 -7.11
C SER A 371 -24.22 -5.56 -8.55
N ASP A 372 -24.54 -4.29 -8.79
CA ASP A 372 -24.37 -3.65 -10.09
C ASP A 372 -22.89 -3.60 -10.47
N TYR A 373 -22.00 -3.34 -9.51
CA TYR A 373 -20.56 -3.38 -9.75
C TYR A 373 -20.09 -4.76 -10.27
N PHE A 374 -20.56 -5.85 -9.67
CA PHE A 374 -20.28 -7.20 -10.17
C PHE A 374 -20.85 -7.41 -11.58
N GLN A 375 -22.13 -7.09 -11.81
CA GLN A 375 -22.79 -7.26 -13.11
C GLN A 375 -22.11 -6.45 -14.24
N THR A 376 -21.82 -5.17 -13.99
CA THR A 376 -21.06 -4.28 -14.88
C THR A 376 -19.68 -4.85 -15.18
N THR A 377 -18.98 -5.43 -14.19
CA THR A 377 -17.67 -6.05 -14.41
C THR A 377 -17.75 -7.30 -15.30
N TYR A 378 -18.75 -8.18 -15.10
CA TYR A 378 -18.96 -9.32 -16.00
C TYR A 378 -19.29 -8.87 -17.43
N LYS A 379 -20.18 -7.88 -17.59
CA LYS A 379 -20.50 -7.25 -18.87
C LYS A 379 -19.25 -6.69 -19.57
N PHE A 380 -18.33 -6.06 -18.84
CA PHE A 380 -17.05 -5.58 -19.39
C PHE A 380 -16.10 -6.73 -19.79
N MET A 381 -16.11 -7.87 -19.10
CA MET A 381 -15.34 -9.04 -19.52
C MET A 381 -15.93 -9.70 -20.78
N GLU A 382 -17.26 -9.76 -20.89
CA GLU A 382 -17.98 -10.26 -22.08
C GLU A 382 -17.67 -9.41 -23.32
N LEU A 383 -17.69 -8.08 -23.20
CA LEU A 383 -17.28 -7.15 -24.27
C LEU A 383 -15.87 -7.44 -24.82
N SER A 384 -15.01 -8.12 -24.04
CA SER A 384 -13.64 -8.48 -24.43
C SER A 384 -12.86 -7.30 -25.05
N PRO A 385 -12.81 -6.13 -24.38
CA PRO A 385 -12.12 -4.96 -24.91
C PRO A 385 -10.64 -5.27 -25.13
N HIS A 386 -10.01 -4.61 -26.09
CA HIS A 386 -8.57 -4.75 -26.34
C HIS A 386 -7.72 -3.96 -25.36
N VAL A 387 -8.30 -2.88 -24.81
CA VAL A 387 -7.63 -1.87 -24.00
C VAL A 387 -8.65 -1.30 -22.99
N LEU A 388 -8.23 -1.12 -21.73
CA LEU A 388 -9.00 -0.41 -20.71
C LEU A 388 -8.40 0.97 -20.48
N ILE A 389 -9.22 2.02 -20.59
CA ILE A 389 -8.83 3.42 -20.38
C ILE A 389 -9.51 3.93 -19.11
N PRO A 390 -8.84 3.90 -17.95
CA PRO A 390 -9.35 4.47 -16.71
C PRO A 390 -9.18 5.99 -16.69
N MET A 391 -10.00 6.67 -15.89
CA MET A 391 -9.84 8.11 -15.66
C MET A 391 -8.68 8.44 -14.72
N HIS A 392 -8.20 7.46 -13.94
CA HIS A 392 -7.03 7.62 -13.09
C HIS A 392 -5.98 6.57 -13.39
N GLY A 393 -4.74 7.01 -13.66
CA GLY A 393 -3.61 6.16 -13.99
C GLY A 393 -3.45 5.90 -15.50
N ARG A 394 -2.60 4.92 -15.82
CA ARG A 394 -2.23 4.57 -17.20
C ARG A 394 -3.30 3.72 -17.87
N VAL A 395 -3.31 3.77 -19.20
CA VAL A 395 -4.01 2.79 -20.04
C VAL A 395 -3.55 1.36 -19.70
N ASN A 396 -4.50 0.44 -19.55
CA ASN A 396 -4.23 -0.95 -19.20
C ASN A 396 -4.30 -1.88 -20.43
N MET A 397 -3.25 -2.69 -20.58
CA MET A 397 -3.03 -3.61 -21.71
C MET A 397 -3.47 -5.05 -21.46
N TRP A 398 -4.09 -5.33 -20.32
CA TRP A 398 -4.55 -6.67 -19.90
C TRP A 398 -5.93 -6.54 -19.25
N PRO A 399 -6.96 -6.10 -20.03
CA PRO A 399 -8.24 -5.68 -19.49
C PRO A 399 -8.97 -6.80 -18.75
N LYS A 400 -9.02 -8.03 -19.27
CA LYS A 400 -9.66 -9.14 -18.57
C LYS A 400 -8.92 -9.49 -17.29
N HIS A 401 -7.58 -9.49 -17.32
CA HIS A 401 -6.78 -9.69 -16.11
C HIS A 401 -7.09 -8.62 -15.04
N MET A 402 -7.15 -7.34 -15.42
CA MET A 402 -7.49 -6.25 -14.51
C MET A 402 -8.90 -6.43 -13.92
N LEU A 403 -9.92 -6.66 -14.75
CA LEU A 403 -11.30 -6.86 -14.32
C LEU A 403 -11.43 -8.07 -13.37
N CYS A 404 -10.78 -9.20 -13.69
CA CYS A 404 -10.69 -10.37 -12.81
C CYS A 404 -10.00 -10.06 -11.48
N GLY A 405 -8.92 -9.28 -11.49
CA GLY A 405 -8.23 -8.84 -10.27
C GLY A 405 -9.15 -8.02 -9.35
N TYR A 406 -9.99 -7.17 -9.93
CA TYR A 406 -11.03 -6.43 -9.21
C TYR A 406 -12.10 -7.36 -8.63
N LEU A 407 -12.67 -8.28 -9.42
CA LEU A 407 -13.63 -9.28 -8.95
C LEU A 407 -13.08 -10.10 -7.78
N LYS A 408 -11.87 -10.64 -7.93
CA LYS A 408 -11.20 -11.45 -6.92
C LYS A 408 -10.95 -10.65 -5.63
N ASN A 409 -10.52 -9.40 -5.74
CA ASN A 409 -10.33 -8.52 -4.58
C ASN A 409 -11.65 -8.26 -3.83
N ARG A 410 -12.76 -8.05 -4.55
CA ARG A 410 -14.11 -7.90 -3.96
C ARG A 410 -14.59 -9.19 -3.29
N ARG A 411 -14.43 -10.36 -3.93
CA ARG A 411 -14.79 -11.66 -3.33
C ARG A 411 -13.94 -12.01 -2.11
N ASN A 412 -12.64 -11.71 -2.13
CA ASN A 412 -11.77 -11.87 -0.96
C ASN A 412 -12.24 -10.97 0.20
N ARG A 413 -12.69 -9.74 -0.08
CA ARG A 413 -13.25 -8.83 0.93
C ARG A 413 -14.54 -9.39 1.55
N GLU A 414 -15.43 -9.95 0.74
CA GLU A 414 -16.64 -10.63 1.21
C GLU A 414 -16.32 -11.82 2.12
N ALA A 415 -15.33 -12.65 1.73
CA ALA A 415 -14.88 -13.76 2.55
C ALA A 415 -14.31 -13.30 3.91
N SER A 416 -13.53 -12.22 3.94
CA SER A 416 -13.04 -11.63 5.21
C SER A 416 -14.16 -11.07 6.08
N ILE A 417 -15.18 -10.43 5.49
CA ILE A 417 -16.35 -9.90 6.22
C ILE A 417 -17.20 -11.04 6.79
N LEU A 418 -17.50 -12.08 6.00
CA LEU A 418 -18.21 -13.26 6.47
C LEU A 418 -17.46 -13.95 7.62
N LYS A 419 -16.13 -14.06 7.51
CA LYS A 419 -15.28 -14.60 8.58
C LYS A 419 -15.37 -13.76 9.86
N ALA A 420 -15.33 -12.43 9.76
CA ALA A 420 -15.50 -11.54 10.91
C ALA A 420 -16.83 -11.80 11.64
N ILE A 421 -17.93 -11.92 10.88
CA ILE A 421 -19.26 -12.17 11.43
C ILE A 421 -19.33 -13.56 12.09
N GLN A 422 -18.77 -14.59 11.44
CA GLN A 422 -18.68 -15.95 11.99
C GLN A 422 -17.84 -16.03 13.28
N GLU A 423 -16.82 -15.20 13.42
CA GLU A 423 -16.00 -15.06 14.64
C GLU A 423 -16.65 -14.11 15.68
N GLY A 424 -17.88 -13.63 15.45
CA GLY A 424 -18.73 -12.96 16.43
C GLY A 424 -18.91 -11.45 16.26
N ALA A 425 -18.44 -10.85 15.16
CA ALA A 425 -18.65 -9.42 14.87
C ALA A 425 -20.13 -9.12 14.59
N LYS A 426 -20.70 -8.10 15.25
CA LYS A 426 -22.14 -7.78 15.18
C LYS A 426 -22.45 -6.37 14.66
N THR A 427 -21.51 -5.44 14.81
CA THR A 427 -21.66 -4.04 14.39
C THR A 427 -20.80 -3.71 13.17
N LEU A 428 -21.10 -2.59 12.52
CA LEU A 428 -20.24 -2.03 11.47
C LEU A 428 -18.83 -1.74 11.99
N PHE A 429 -18.70 -1.30 13.24
CA PHE A 429 -17.40 -1.08 13.87
C PHE A 429 -16.61 -2.38 14.01
N ASP A 430 -17.21 -3.46 14.51
CA ASP A 430 -16.53 -4.76 14.69
C ASP A 430 -16.00 -5.29 13.36
N ILE A 431 -16.82 -5.25 12.31
CA ILE A 431 -16.46 -5.76 10.99
C ILE A 431 -15.37 -4.89 10.36
N VAL A 432 -15.41 -3.56 10.51
CA VAL A 432 -14.33 -2.66 10.05
C VAL A 432 -13.05 -2.92 10.84
N ALA A 433 -13.13 -3.00 12.17
CA ALA A 433 -11.99 -3.23 13.04
C ALA A 433 -11.30 -4.58 12.77
N TYR A 434 -12.06 -5.61 12.40
CA TYR A 434 -11.52 -6.89 11.95
C TYR A 434 -10.93 -6.81 10.53
N THR A 435 -11.74 -6.36 9.56
CA THR A 435 -11.42 -6.47 8.12
C THR A 435 -10.40 -5.41 7.66
N TYR A 436 -10.20 -4.35 8.44
CA TYR A 436 -9.30 -3.23 8.16
C TYR A 436 -8.40 -2.90 9.36
N ALA A 437 -8.12 -3.89 10.24
CA ALA A 437 -7.25 -3.74 11.41
C ALA A 437 -5.92 -3.02 11.10
N GLU A 438 -5.27 -3.42 10.00
CA GLU A 438 -3.98 -2.91 9.53
C GLU A 438 -4.07 -1.57 8.76
N VAL A 439 -5.27 -1.03 8.55
CA VAL A 439 -5.47 0.24 7.83
C VAL A 439 -5.58 1.38 8.84
N ASP A 440 -4.94 2.51 8.55
CA ASP A 440 -4.98 3.70 9.40
C ASP A 440 -6.43 4.13 9.71
N ARG A 441 -6.73 4.36 11.00
CA ARG A 441 -8.10 4.66 11.47
C ARG A 441 -8.71 5.91 10.84
N SER A 442 -7.89 6.85 10.35
CA SER A 442 -8.39 7.99 9.56
C SER A 442 -9.14 7.56 8.29
N LEU A 443 -8.82 6.39 7.73
CA LEU A 443 -9.48 5.81 6.56
C LEU A 443 -10.63 4.86 6.91
N TRP A 444 -10.88 4.59 8.21
CA TRP A 444 -11.94 3.66 8.61
C TRP A 444 -13.35 4.15 8.25
N ILE A 445 -13.56 5.46 8.08
CA ILE A 445 -14.83 6.01 7.56
C ILE A 445 -15.07 5.55 6.13
N HIS A 446 -14.06 5.61 5.26
CA HIS A 446 -14.15 5.11 3.89
C HIS A 446 -14.24 3.56 3.86
N ALA A 447 -13.53 2.88 4.76
CA ALA A 447 -13.63 1.43 4.93
C ALA A 447 -15.03 0.99 5.35
N ALA A 448 -15.70 1.74 6.24
CA ALA A 448 -17.06 1.45 6.70
C ALA A 448 -18.09 1.55 5.58
N SER A 449 -18.02 2.58 4.74
CA SER A 449 -18.83 2.64 3.51
C SER A 449 -18.60 1.40 2.64
N ASN A 450 -17.36 0.99 2.43
CA ASN A 450 -17.04 -0.21 1.64
C ASN A 450 -17.50 -1.52 2.31
N VAL A 451 -17.46 -1.64 3.65
CA VAL A 451 -18.02 -2.78 4.38
C VAL A 451 -19.53 -2.86 4.17
N ARG A 452 -20.26 -1.75 4.32
CA ARG A 452 -21.71 -1.70 4.12
C ARG A 452 -22.11 -2.23 2.74
N LEU A 453 -21.46 -1.76 1.68
CA LEU A 453 -21.70 -2.24 0.31
C LEU A 453 -21.52 -3.76 0.13
N HIS A 454 -20.56 -4.36 0.84
CA HIS A 454 -20.37 -5.82 0.83
C HIS A 454 -21.40 -6.55 1.69
N VAL A 455 -21.76 -6.02 2.87
CA VAL A 455 -22.79 -6.62 3.74
C VAL A 455 -24.16 -6.58 3.07
N ASP A 456 -24.54 -5.47 2.45
CA ASP A 456 -25.80 -5.31 1.71
C ASP A 456 -25.89 -6.34 0.55
N HIS A 457 -24.79 -6.57 -0.17
CA HIS A 457 -24.73 -7.56 -1.25
C HIS A 457 -24.74 -9.02 -0.74
N LEU A 458 -24.11 -9.30 0.40
CA LEU A 458 -24.18 -10.60 1.07
C LEU A 458 -25.59 -10.87 1.62
N ALA A 459 -26.31 -9.85 2.09
CA ALA A 459 -27.70 -9.93 2.50
C ALA A 459 -28.61 -10.28 1.31
N LEU A 460 -28.48 -9.56 0.19
CA LEU A 460 -29.22 -9.84 -1.05
C LEU A 460 -28.98 -11.27 -1.58
N GLN A 461 -27.78 -11.82 -1.36
CA GLN A 461 -27.44 -13.20 -1.73
C GLN A 461 -27.84 -14.26 -0.68
N ASN A 462 -28.48 -13.86 0.44
CA ASN A 462 -28.78 -14.73 1.58
C ASN A 462 -27.55 -15.50 2.11
N LYS A 463 -26.38 -14.86 2.09
CA LYS A 463 -25.09 -15.44 2.53
C LYS A 463 -24.65 -15.04 3.94
N LEU A 464 -25.33 -14.08 4.56
CA LEU A 464 -25.09 -13.73 5.96
C LEU A 464 -25.57 -14.86 6.89
N PRO A 465 -24.91 -15.12 8.03
CA PRO A 465 -25.39 -16.06 9.04
C PRO A 465 -26.80 -15.72 9.54
N GLN A 466 -27.61 -16.75 9.85
CA GLN A 466 -29.02 -16.57 10.24
C GLN A 466 -29.22 -15.77 11.54
N ASP A 467 -28.21 -15.72 12.40
CA ASP A 467 -28.18 -14.99 13.67
C ASP A 467 -27.65 -13.55 13.54
N PHE A 468 -27.21 -13.13 12.35
CA PHE A 468 -26.72 -11.78 12.09
C PHE A 468 -27.88 -10.79 11.87
N SER A 469 -28.05 -9.85 12.80
CA SER A 469 -29.06 -8.80 12.71
C SER A 469 -28.58 -7.61 11.87
N LEU A 470 -29.20 -7.43 10.70
CA LEU A 470 -29.03 -6.23 9.86
C LEU A 470 -29.51 -4.96 10.55
N GLU A 471 -30.51 -5.04 11.43
CA GLU A 471 -31.00 -3.90 12.22
C GLU A 471 -29.92 -3.39 13.18
N ASN A 472 -29.23 -4.31 13.88
CA ASN A 472 -28.10 -3.95 14.75
C ASN A 472 -26.91 -3.38 13.95
N PHE A 473 -26.61 -3.97 12.79
CA PHE A 473 -25.56 -3.49 11.89
C PHE A 473 -25.85 -2.07 11.39
N ASN A 474 -27.06 -1.82 10.86
CA ASN A 474 -27.47 -0.50 10.35
C ASN A 474 -27.61 0.54 11.47
N GLY A 475 -28.19 0.16 12.61
CA GLY A 475 -28.32 1.03 13.80
C GLY A 475 -26.96 1.52 14.32
N SER A 476 -25.90 0.71 14.16
CA SER A 476 -24.55 1.07 14.58
C SER A 476 -23.88 2.20 13.76
N LEU A 477 -24.49 2.71 12.67
CA LEU A 477 -23.90 3.80 11.87
C LEU A 477 -23.71 5.11 12.66
N ALA A 478 -24.70 5.50 13.48
CA ALA A 478 -24.61 6.73 14.27
C ALA A 478 -23.55 6.61 15.38
N GLU A 479 -23.47 5.43 16.00
CA GLU A 479 -22.45 5.11 16.99
C GLU A 479 -21.05 5.00 16.35
N PHE A 480 -20.93 4.53 15.10
CA PHE A 480 -19.66 4.47 14.39
C PHE A 480 -19.07 5.86 14.18
N ALA A 481 -19.86 6.82 13.67
CA ALA A 481 -19.42 8.20 13.51
C ALA A 481 -19.05 8.83 14.88
N GLY A 482 -19.88 8.60 15.90
CA GLY A 482 -19.59 9.01 17.28
C GLY A 482 -18.28 8.43 17.81
N SER A 483 -18.05 7.13 17.62
CA SER A 483 -16.88 6.39 18.11
C SER A 483 -15.59 6.80 17.39
N VAL A 484 -15.64 6.98 16.07
CA VAL A 484 -14.50 7.48 15.30
C VAL A 484 -14.18 8.93 15.71
N VAL A 485 -15.18 9.81 15.77
CA VAL A 485 -14.97 11.21 16.20
C VAL A 485 -14.50 11.30 17.65
N LEU A 486 -15.04 10.49 18.58
CA LEU A 486 -14.55 10.41 19.96
C LEU A 486 -13.10 9.90 19.99
N SER A 487 -12.76 8.87 19.21
CA SER A 487 -11.36 8.39 19.11
C SER A 487 -10.40 9.46 18.55
N LEU A 488 -10.90 10.38 17.71
CA LEU A 488 -10.16 11.50 17.11
C LEU A 488 -10.21 12.82 17.92
N SER A 489 -11.04 12.90 18.97
CA SER A 489 -11.22 14.12 19.79
C SER A 489 -10.86 13.94 21.27
N VAL A 490 -10.92 12.70 21.80
CA VAL A 490 -10.26 12.33 23.06
C VAL A 490 -8.74 12.58 22.96
N THR A 491 -8.16 12.45 21.77
CA THR A 491 -6.78 12.86 21.44
C THR A 491 -6.51 14.37 21.48
N TRP A 492 -7.54 15.21 21.70
CA TRP A 492 -7.40 16.67 21.87
C TRP A 492 -7.70 17.14 23.31
N SER A 493 -8.58 16.44 24.03
CA SER A 493 -9.10 16.90 25.33
C SER A 493 -8.28 16.47 26.56
N SER A 494 -7.37 15.49 26.45
CA SER A 494 -6.70 14.89 27.61
C SER A 494 -5.46 15.65 28.13
N SER A 495 -5.37 16.96 27.88
CA SER A 495 -4.28 17.82 28.37
C SER A 495 -4.60 18.55 29.69
N VAL A 496 -5.81 18.42 30.24
CA VAL A 496 -6.22 19.09 31.49
C VAL A 496 -7.10 18.18 32.35
N CYS A 497 -6.84 18.22 33.66
CA CYS A 497 -7.51 17.52 34.77
C CYS A 497 -7.23 16.01 34.94
N HIS A 498 -6.89 15.68 36.18
CA HIS A 498 -6.62 14.35 36.72
C HIS A 498 -7.67 14.09 37.84
N VAL A 499 -8.03 12.81 38.04
CA VAL A 499 -8.62 12.22 39.27
C VAL A 499 -10.16 12.12 39.40
N GLN A 500 -10.55 10.90 39.81
CA GLN A 500 -11.80 10.41 40.46
C GLN A 500 -13.03 10.00 39.63
N GLU A 501 -13.71 9.01 40.20
CA GLU A 501 -14.65 8.08 39.57
C GLU A 501 -15.84 8.74 38.87
N PHE A 502 -16.10 8.31 37.64
CA PHE A 502 -17.16 8.87 36.79
C PHE A 502 -18.32 7.89 36.63
N SER A 503 -19.38 8.08 37.43
CA SER A 503 -20.66 7.39 37.21
C SER A 503 -21.49 8.11 36.16
N MET A 504 -21.85 7.40 35.09
CA MET A 504 -22.57 7.93 33.93
C MET A 504 -23.94 8.54 34.29
N GLN A 505 -24.56 8.10 35.39
CA GLN A 505 -25.84 8.63 35.89
C GLN A 505 -25.72 10.04 36.49
N ARG A 506 -24.56 10.48 37.00
CA ARG A 506 -24.37 11.84 37.55
C ARG A 506 -24.04 12.90 36.49
N PHE A 507 -23.65 12.50 35.29
CA PHE A 507 -23.28 13.42 34.22
C PHE A 507 -24.51 14.09 33.57
N HIS A 508 -25.56 13.30 33.31
CA HIS A 508 -26.78 13.77 32.64
C HIS A 508 -27.55 14.86 33.41
N SER A 509 -27.43 14.92 34.74
CA SER A 509 -28.19 15.86 35.58
C SER A 509 -27.60 17.27 35.68
N THR A 510 -26.32 17.49 35.36
CA THR A 510 -25.57 18.57 36.03
C THR A 510 -24.96 19.64 35.11
N CYS A 511 -24.78 19.38 33.81
CA CYS A 511 -24.07 20.32 32.91
C CYS A 511 -24.73 20.47 31.52
N LYS A 512 -25.61 21.48 31.35
CA LYS A 512 -26.09 21.93 30.01
C LYS A 512 -25.80 23.40 29.64
N LEU A 513 -25.43 24.28 30.59
CA LEU A 513 -25.12 25.70 30.28
C LEU A 513 -23.68 26.15 30.61
N ASN A 514 -23.05 25.64 31.67
CA ASN A 514 -21.79 26.21 32.19
C ASN A 514 -20.52 25.85 31.38
N PHE A 515 -20.60 24.89 30.45
CA PHE A 515 -19.48 24.54 29.57
C PHE A 515 -19.34 25.53 28.40
N PHE A 516 -20.47 25.90 27.77
CA PHE A 516 -20.51 26.77 26.60
C PHE A 516 -20.01 28.19 26.91
N SER A 517 -20.36 28.74 28.08
CA SER A 517 -19.94 30.08 28.50
C SER A 517 -18.44 30.19 28.78
N ARG A 518 -17.82 29.14 29.35
CA ARG A 518 -16.36 29.10 29.57
C ARG A 518 -15.57 28.92 28.28
N TRP A 519 -16.09 28.14 27.34
CA TRP A 519 -15.44 27.92 26.04
C TRP A 519 -15.35 29.20 25.19
N ILE A 520 -16.43 29.99 25.15
CA ILE A 520 -16.47 31.30 24.48
C ILE A 520 -15.45 32.27 25.10
N LEU A 521 -15.30 32.26 26.42
CA LEU A 521 -14.41 33.19 27.13
C LEU A 521 -12.92 32.92 26.86
N GLU A 522 -12.49 31.66 26.76
CA GLU A 522 -11.12 31.30 26.38
C GLU A 522 -10.86 31.50 24.88
N TYR A 523 -11.82 31.20 24.00
CA TYR A 523 -11.68 31.42 22.57
C TYR A 523 -11.40 32.92 22.25
N LEU A 524 -12.18 33.82 22.85
CA LEU A 524 -11.97 35.28 22.75
C LEU A 524 -10.61 35.74 23.32
N ARG A 525 -10.07 35.02 24.30
CA ARG A 525 -8.77 35.32 24.93
C ARG A 525 -7.58 34.92 24.06
N SER A 526 -7.73 33.87 23.27
CA SER A 526 -6.67 33.31 22.42
C SER A 526 -6.43 34.09 21.11
N THR A 527 -7.39 34.92 20.67
CA THR A 527 -7.39 35.50 19.31
C THR A 527 -6.75 36.90 19.22
N LEU A 528 -6.18 37.46 20.30
CA LEU A 528 -5.59 38.80 20.32
C LEU A 528 -4.18 38.82 20.93
N SER A 529 -3.17 38.54 20.10
CA SER A 529 -1.80 39.03 20.31
C SER A 529 -1.08 39.19 18.98
N ILE A 530 -1.03 40.42 18.46
CA ILE A 530 -0.17 40.83 17.35
C ILE A 530 0.76 41.94 17.88
N GLN A 531 2.06 41.82 17.63
CA GLN A 531 3.04 42.84 18.01
C GLN A 531 2.98 44.04 17.06
N HIS A 532 2.91 45.27 17.58
CA HIS A 532 4.01 46.25 17.47
C HIS A 532 3.75 47.58 18.21
N HIS A 533 4.78 48.42 18.27
CA HIS A 533 4.93 49.57 19.18
C HIS A 533 4.15 50.85 18.80
N HIS A 534 3.81 51.62 19.85
CA HIS A 534 3.66 53.08 19.91
C HIS A 534 2.70 53.80 18.93
N LEU A 535 1.52 54.20 19.43
CA LEU A 535 1.17 55.63 19.59
C LEU A 535 0.03 55.82 20.61
N GLN A 536 -0.21 57.06 21.06
CA GLN A 536 -1.09 57.39 22.19
C GLN A 536 -2.57 57.65 21.79
N THR A 537 -3.41 57.73 22.83
CA THR A 537 -4.69 58.49 22.95
C THR A 537 -6.00 57.97 22.31
N VAL A 538 -6.88 57.47 23.20
CA VAL A 538 -8.32 57.82 23.35
C VAL A 538 -9.40 57.16 22.45
N LYS A 539 -10.10 56.20 23.09
CA LYS A 539 -11.56 55.94 23.17
C LYS A 539 -12.43 55.58 21.92
N PHE A 540 -13.03 54.38 22.02
CA PHE A 540 -14.46 54.05 21.81
C PHE A 540 -15.23 54.68 20.63
N VAL A 541 -15.51 53.86 19.61
CA VAL A 541 -16.86 53.35 19.20
C VAL A 541 -16.63 52.40 18.01
N GLY A 542 -17.17 51.18 18.04
CA GLY A 542 -16.97 50.22 16.93
C GLY A 542 -17.21 48.73 17.18
N ALA A 543 -17.61 48.31 18.40
CA ALA A 543 -17.81 46.88 18.71
C ALA A 543 -19.11 46.28 18.14
N GLY A 544 -20.14 47.09 17.87
CA GLY A 544 -21.46 46.62 17.42
C GLY A 544 -21.46 46.05 15.99
N THR A 545 -20.67 46.65 15.09
CA THR A 545 -20.66 46.28 13.66
C THR A 545 -19.99 44.92 13.41
N VAL A 546 -18.97 44.58 14.19
CA VAL A 546 -18.24 43.30 14.06
C VAL A 546 -19.08 42.11 14.53
N ALA A 547 -19.86 42.30 15.60
CA ALA A 547 -20.74 41.25 16.14
C ALA A 547 -21.85 40.84 15.16
N ALA A 548 -22.44 41.81 14.44
CA ALA A 548 -23.49 41.54 13.45
C ALA A 548 -22.98 40.68 12.27
N ILE A 549 -21.78 41.00 11.76
CA ILE A 549 -21.16 40.27 10.64
C ILE A 549 -20.83 38.83 11.06
N ALA A 550 -20.28 38.63 12.26
CA ALA A 550 -20.00 37.29 12.79
C ALA A 550 -21.29 36.45 12.93
N PHE A 551 -22.39 37.05 13.37
CA PHE A 551 -23.67 36.34 13.55
C PHE A 551 -24.28 35.88 12.21
N PHE A 552 -24.14 36.67 11.14
CA PHE A 552 -24.57 36.28 9.79
C PHE A 552 -23.72 35.15 9.20
N VAL A 553 -22.39 35.20 9.37
CA VAL A 553 -21.47 34.14 8.89
C VAL A 553 -21.74 32.80 9.60
N PHE A 554 -22.00 32.82 10.90
CA PHE A 554 -22.35 31.60 11.65
C PHE A 554 -23.72 31.02 11.25
N ARG A 555 -24.73 31.87 11.00
CA ARG A 555 -26.05 31.40 10.58
C ARG A 555 -26.04 30.76 9.18
N TRP A 556 -25.22 31.28 8.26
CA TRP A 556 -25.04 30.72 6.93
C TRP A 556 -24.37 29.33 6.97
N ARG A 557 -23.27 29.18 7.72
CA ARG A 557 -22.57 27.88 7.84
C ARG A 557 -23.36 26.82 8.60
N GLY A 558 -24.15 27.22 9.60
CA GLY A 558 -25.01 26.29 10.37
C GLY A 558 -26.14 25.68 9.55
N MET A 559 -26.68 26.40 8.55
CA MET A 559 -27.76 25.89 7.70
C MET A 559 -27.28 24.81 6.72
N ILE A 560 -26.09 24.97 6.12
CA ILE A 560 -25.54 24.00 5.15
C ILE A 560 -25.31 22.62 5.79
N ILE A 561 -24.79 22.58 7.02
CA ILE A 561 -24.50 21.32 7.72
C ILE A 561 -25.80 20.59 8.12
N ASN A 562 -26.84 21.33 8.51
CA ASN A 562 -28.11 20.74 8.96
C ASN A 562 -28.97 20.20 7.78
N ASP A 563 -28.85 20.80 6.60
CA ASP A 563 -29.60 20.37 5.40
C ASP A 563 -29.05 19.04 4.82
N HIS A 564 -27.72 18.86 4.84
CA HIS A 564 -27.09 17.58 4.54
C HIS A 564 -27.48 16.47 5.54
N PHE A 565 -27.61 16.81 6.83
CA PHE A 565 -27.94 15.81 7.86
C PHE A 565 -29.42 15.38 7.81
N LYS A 566 -30.34 16.28 7.45
CA LYS A 566 -31.77 15.94 7.32
C LYS A 566 -32.09 15.02 6.15
N LYS A 567 -31.33 15.08 5.05
CA LYS A 567 -31.48 14.15 3.92
C LYS A 567 -31.07 12.71 4.25
N PHE A 568 -30.31 12.49 5.32
CA PHE A 568 -29.79 11.17 5.70
C PHE A 568 -30.78 10.29 6.48
N VAL A 569 -31.87 10.86 7.03
CA VAL A 569 -32.72 10.20 8.05
C VAL A 569 -34.17 9.97 7.58
N LEU A 570 -34.58 10.48 6.42
CA LEU A 570 -35.99 10.49 5.98
C LEU A 570 -36.17 9.90 4.57
N TYR A 571 -35.78 8.64 4.35
CA TYR A 571 -36.27 7.84 3.20
C TYR A 571 -36.14 6.31 3.40
N GLU A 572 -36.48 5.80 4.59
CA GLU A 572 -36.82 4.38 4.76
C GLU A 572 -38.34 4.26 4.96
N ASP A 573 -39.06 3.89 3.90
CA ASP A 573 -40.33 3.17 4.04
C ASP A 573 -40.72 2.47 2.72
N LEU A 574 -41.16 1.21 2.85
CA LEU A 574 -41.92 0.41 1.88
C LEU A 574 -41.30 0.11 0.50
N HIS A 575 -40.80 -1.11 0.31
CA HIS A 575 -41.59 -2.19 -0.33
C HIS A 575 -40.80 -3.51 -0.43
N PHE A 576 -41.29 -4.57 0.21
CA PHE A 576 -40.81 -5.94 0.00
C PHE A 576 -41.67 -6.65 -1.05
N SER A 577 -41.07 -7.51 -1.88
CA SER A 577 -41.80 -8.45 -2.75
C SER A 577 -40.97 -9.72 -2.93
N SER A 578 -41.54 -10.86 -2.54
CA SER A 578 -40.92 -12.18 -2.62
C SER A 578 -40.83 -12.70 -4.05
N LEU A 579 -39.88 -13.61 -4.35
CA LEU A 579 -40.14 -14.75 -5.25
C LEU A 579 -39.12 -15.91 -5.11
N ASN A 580 -39.62 -16.98 -4.49
CA ASN A 580 -39.34 -18.42 -4.60
C ASN A 580 -38.07 -18.98 -5.30
N ALA A 581 -37.46 -19.90 -4.54
CA ALA A 581 -36.51 -20.97 -4.86
C ALA A 581 -36.80 -21.83 -6.11
N PHE A 582 -35.76 -22.55 -6.60
CA PHE A 582 -35.74 -24.00 -6.92
C PHE A 582 -34.31 -24.52 -7.29
N PRO A 583 -34.01 -25.84 -7.47
CA PRO A 583 -33.01 -26.53 -6.63
C PRO A 583 -31.74 -27.07 -7.37
N PRO A 584 -30.78 -27.75 -6.67
CA PRO A 584 -29.43 -28.04 -7.19
C PRO A 584 -29.20 -29.50 -7.64
N LEU A 585 -28.29 -29.68 -8.61
CA LEU A 585 -27.66 -30.94 -9.06
C LEU A 585 -26.29 -30.58 -9.72
N PHE A 586 -25.22 -31.39 -9.75
CA PHE A 586 -24.93 -32.71 -9.18
C PHE A 586 -23.40 -32.78 -8.89
N SER A 587 -22.99 -33.68 -8.00
CA SER A 587 -21.58 -34.01 -7.75
C SER A 587 -21.02 -35.02 -8.76
N SER A 588 -19.73 -34.94 -9.08
CA SER A 588 -18.95 -36.13 -9.47
C SER A 588 -17.48 -35.99 -9.08
N SER A 589 -17.00 -36.99 -8.35
CA SER A 589 -15.62 -37.14 -7.91
C SER A 589 -14.88 -38.13 -8.81
N VAL A 590 -13.64 -37.81 -9.20
CA VAL A 590 -12.65 -38.81 -9.64
C VAL A 590 -11.29 -38.43 -9.08
N SER A 591 -10.60 -39.42 -8.52
CA SER A 591 -9.25 -39.31 -7.93
C SER A 591 -8.26 -40.20 -8.73
N PRO A 592 -6.94 -40.10 -8.49
CA PRO A 592 -5.98 -40.02 -9.60
C PRO A 592 -5.23 -41.32 -9.91
N GLN A 593 -4.60 -41.37 -11.09
CA GLN A 593 -3.54 -42.33 -11.40
C GLN A 593 -2.34 -41.67 -12.10
N SER A 594 -1.15 -42.04 -11.62
CA SER A 594 0.20 -41.83 -12.18
C SER A 594 0.94 -43.17 -12.02
N PRO A 595 2.00 -43.54 -12.80
CA PRO A 595 3.31 -42.85 -12.85
C PRO A 595 3.85 -42.76 -14.32
N CYS A 596 5.13 -42.65 -14.70
CA CYS A 596 6.40 -42.69 -13.96
C CYS A 596 7.55 -41.83 -14.55
N MET A 597 8.58 -41.68 -13.72
CA MET A 597 9.84 -40.92 -13.82
C MET A 597 10.93 -41.49 -14.74
N GLN A 598 11.82 -40.59 -15.22
CA GLN A 598 13.29 -40.67 -15.09
C GLN A 598 13.85 -39.22 -15.05
N ARG A 599 14.28 -38.64 -13.91
CA ARG A 599 15.51 -38.78 -13.09
C ARG A 599 16.78 -38.09 -13.63
N CYS A 600 17.02 -36.85 -13.17
CA CYS A 600 18.34 -36.24 -13.04
C CYS A 600 18.56 -35.81 -11.58
N ASN A 601 19.75 -36.05 -11.02
CA ASN A 601 20.06 -35.78 -9.61
C ASN A 601 20.50 -34.32 -9.39
N SER A 602 19.55 -33.43 -9.10
CA SER A 602 19.75 -32.42 -8.05
C SER A 602 19.20 -32.98 -6.74
N SER A 603 19.72 -32.53 -5.58
CA SER A 603 19.23 -32.96 -4.27
C SER A 603 17.84 -32.41 -3.98
N ASN A 604 16.81 -33.05 -4.53
CA ASN A 604 15.40 -32.76 -4.27
C ASN A 604 15.01 -33.25 -2.87
N THR A 605 15.47 -32.53 -1.84
CA THR A 605 14.77 -32.52 -0.56
C THR A 605 13.42 -31.84 -0.77
N THR A 606 12.37 -32.63 -0.97
CA THR A 606 10.98 -32.16 -0.84
C THR A 606 10.78 -31.69 0.60
N TYR A 607 10.89 -30.38 0.81
CA TYR A 607 10.61 -29.75 2.09
C TYR A 607 9.11 -29.83 2.36
N GLY A 608 8.71 -30.49 3.45
CA GLY A 608 7.34 -30.40 3.94
C GLY A 608 7.06 -29.02 4.49
N LEU A 609 5.78 -28.71 4.74
CA LEU A 609 5.37 -27.45 5.37
C LEU A 609 6.11 -27.22 6.71
N LYS A 610 6.38 -28.30 7.46
CA LYS A 610 7.12 -28.28 8.73
C LYS A 610 8.56 -27.77 8.57
N GLU A 611 9.28 -28.22 7.54
CA GLU A 611 10.61 -27.72 7.21
C GLU A 611 10.59 -26.27 6.73
N TRP A 612 9.53 -25.86 6.03
CA TRP A 612 9.40 -24.50 5.51
C TRP A 612 9.10 -23.46 6.62
N ILE A 613 8.25 -23.81 7.60
CA ILE A 613 7.90 -22.94 8.73
C ILE A 613 8.82 -23.06 9.96
N SER A 614 9.83 -23.93 9.91
CA SER A 614 10.81 -24.10 10.99
C SER A 614 12.20 -24.38 10.38
N PRO A 615 12.94 -23.31 10.00
CA PRO A 615 14.21 -23.43 9.29
C PRO A 615 15.24 -24.24 10.08
N LYS A 616 15.79 -25.29 9.47
CA LYS A 616 16.83 -26.13 10.09
C LYS A 616 18.19 -25.43 10.13
N ASP A 617 18.50 -24.63 9.10
CA ASP A 617 19.70 -23.80 9.03
C ASP A 617 19.33 -22.32 9.18
N LEU A 618 20.03 -21.61 10.06
CA LEU A 618 19.85 -20.17 10.29
C LEU A 618 20.66 -19.30 9.31
N TRP A 619 21.55 -19.90 8.54
CA TRP A 619 22.41 -19.18 7.61
C TRP A 619 21.75 -19.06 6.24
N HIS A 620 21.61 -17.84 5.73
CA HIS A 620 20.93 -17.53 4.48
C HIS A 620 21.59 -16.36 3.73
N SER A 621 21.28 -16.21 2.44
CA SER A 621 21.77 -15.10 1.60
C SER A 621 20.81 -13.91 1.46
N MET A 622 19.60 -13.99 2.04
CA MET A 622 18.59 -12.91 1.95
C MET A 622 19.14 -11.57 2.46
N THR A 623 18.78 -10.46 1.79
CA THR A 623 19.06 -9.10 2.26
C THR A 623 18.26 -8.78 3.53
N ASP A 624 18.51 -7.61 4.15
CA ASP A 624 17.70 -7.20 5.31
C ASP A 624 16.25 -6.94 4.88
N GLU A 625 16.03 -6.35 3.73
CA GLU A 625 14.71 -6.06 3.15
C GLU A 625 13.92 -7.34 2.85
N GLU A 626 14.55 -8.31 2.19
CA GLU A 626 13.97 -9.64 1.92
C GLU A 626 13.66 -10.40 3.21
N LEU A 627 14.57 -10.34 4.19
CA LEU A 627 14.41 -10.98 5.49
C LEU A 627 13.27 -10.35 6.30
N MET A 628 13.16 -9.01 6.38
CA MET A 628 12.05 -8.35 7.08
C MET A 628 10.71 -8.69 6.40
N TRP A 629 10.66 -8.62 5.07
CA TRP A 629 9.45 -8.95 4.31
C TRP A 629 9.02 -10.40 4.53
N ARG A 630 9.95 -11.36 4.45
CA ARG A 630 9.66 -12.78 4.74
C ARG A 630 9.26 -13.01 6.20
N ALA A 631 9.91 -12.33 7.16
CA ALA A 631 9.58 -12.43 8.58
C ALA A 631 8.23 -11.81 8.94
N SER A 632 7.74 -10.84 8.16
CA SER A 632 6.39 -10.28 8.29
C SER A 632 5.28 -11.17 7.71
N MET A 633 5.60 -12.31 7.09
CA MET A 633 4.57 -13.26 6.65
C MET A 633 3.88 -13.91 7.85
N VAL A 634 2.55 -13.86 7.86
CA VAL A 634 1.70 -14.53 8.87
C VAL A 634 0.65 -15.38 8.15
N PRO A 635 0.45 -16.66 8.51
CA PRO A 635 -0.61 -17.48 7.94
C PRO A 635 -1.97 -16.94 8.40
N CYS A 636 -2.88 -16.70 7.45
CA CYS A 636 -4.27 -16.35 7.77
C CYS A 636 -5.08 -17.54 8.33
N ILE A 637 -4.52 -18.75 8.27
CA ILE A 637 -5.05 -19.96 8.91
C ILE A 637 -4.35 -20.11 10.26
N VAL A 638 -5.10 -19.89 11.35
CA VAL A 638 -4.58 -19.92 12.73
C VAL A 638 -4.29 -21.36 13.21
N ILE A 639 -5.01 -22.34 12.67
CA ILE A 639 -4.86 -23.76 13.01
C ILE A 639 -3.74 -24.38 12.17
N TYR A 640 -2.67 -24.83 12.83
CA TYR A 640 -1.59 -25.54 12.16
C TYR A 640 -2.01 -26.98 11.83
N PRO A 641 -1.66 -27.53 10.65
CA PRO A 641 -2.00 -28.91 10.25
C PRO A 641 -1.17 -29.99 10.98
N PHE A 642 -0.56 -29.65 12.10
CA PHE A 642 0.19 -30.54 12.99
C PHE A 642 0.31 -29.91 14.38
N ASN A 643 0.50 -30.75 15.40
CA ASN A 643 0.74 -30.27 16.76
C ASN A 643 2.02 -29.43 16.82
N ARG A 644 1.84 -28.17 17.21
CA ARG A 644 2.89 -27.16 17.33
C ARG A 644 3.05 -26.79 18.80
N THR A 645 4.24 -27.01 19.36
CA THR A 645 4.58 -26.50 20.69
C THR A 645 5.03 -25.04 20.59
N PRO A 646 4.47 -24.11 21.38
CA PRO A 646 5.01 -22.76 21.49
C PRO A 646 6.47 -22.78 21.96
N LYS A 647 7.28 -21.87 21.42
CA LYS A 647 8.69 -21.72 21.78
C LYS A 647 9.01 -20.31 22.25
N VAL A 648 10.04 -20.22 23.08
CA VAL A 648 10.71 -18.98 23.46
C VAL A 648 12.01 -18.85 22.66
N ALA A 649 12.14 -17.78 21.87
CA ALA A 649 13.34 -17.42 21.13
C ALA A 649 14.29 -16.59 22.01
N PHE A 650 15.46 -17.14 22.28
CA PHE A 650 16.53 -16.47 23.01
C PHE A 650 17.51 -15.86 22.00
N MET A 651 17.48 -14.54 21.88
CA MET A 651 18.25 -13.78 20.91
C MET A 651 19.43 -13.10 21.61
N PHE A 652 20.64 -13.55 21.30
CA PHE A 652 21.87 -13.02 21.90
C PHE A 652 22.54 -12.03 20.93
N LEU A 653 22.67 -10.78 21.37
CA LEU A 653 23.45 -9.75 20.68
C LEU A 653 24.77 -9.57 21.41
N THR A 654 25.88 -9.98 20.77
CA THR A 654 27.21 -10.02 21.40
C THR A 654 28.28 -9.40 20.51
N ARG A 655 29.40 -8.98 21.11
CA ARG A 655 30.59 -8.57 20.32
C ARG A 655 31.47 -9.75 19.90
N GLY A 656 31.36 -10.89 20.56
CA GLY A 656 32.18 -12.08 20.32
C GLY A 656 31.75 -13.29 21.15
N ARG A 657 32.70 -13.95 21.83
CA ARG A 657 32.45 -15.15 22.65
C ARG A 657 31.38 -14.88 23.71
N LEU A 658 30.59 -15.92 24.02
CA LEU A 658 29.70 -15.98 25.17
C LEU A 658 30.46 -16.57 26.37
N PRO A 659 31.02 -15.77 27.30
CA PRO A 659 31.82 -16.27 28.41
C PRO A 659 31.00 -17.08 29.40
N LEU A 660 29.69 -16.81 29.49
CA LEU A 660 28.76 -17.50 30.37
C LEU A 660 28.03 -18.66 29.68
N ALA A 661 28.42 -19.05 28.45
CA ALA A 661 27.78 -20.14 27.71
C ALA A 661 27.59 -21.44 28.53
N PRO A 662 28.55 -21.91 29.35
CA PRO A 662 28.36 -23.13 30.14
C PRO A 662 27.22 -23.04 31.17
N LEU A 663 26.87 -21.85 31.66
CA LEU A 663 25.70 -21.65 32.53
C LEU A 663 24.40 -21.80 31.73
N TRP A 664 24.39 -21.29 30.51
CA TRP A 664 23.26 -21.42 29.58
C TRP A 664 23.11 -22.86 29.06
N ASP A 665 24.21 -23.57 28.76
CA ASP A 665 24.19 -25.00 28.40
C ASP A 665 23.52 -25.86 29.50
N VAL A 666 23.69 -25.51 30.78
CA VAL A 666 22.98 -26.14 31.90
C VAL A 666 21.51 -25.70 31.96
N PHE A 667 21.23 -24.40 31.84
CA PHE A 667 19.86 -23.85 31.86
C PHE A 667 18.93 -24.47 30.80
N PHE A 668 19.45 -24.72 29.59
CA PHE A 668 18.68 -25.23 28.45
C PHE A 668 18.58 -26.76 28.37
N ARG A 669 19.40 -27.51 29.13
CA ARG A 669 19.49 -28.97 29.07
C ARG A 669 18.13 -29.62 29.33
N GLY A 670 17.72 -30.58 28.50
CA GLY A 670 16.50 -31.37 28.71
C GLY A 670 15.20 -30.65 28.36
N HIS A 671 15.27 -29.44 27.77
CA HIS A 671 14.11 -28.63 27.37
C HIS A 671 14.04 -28.47 25.83
N GLU A 672 14.68 -29.37 25.08
CA GLU A 672 14.79 -29.32 23.63
C GLU A 672 13.41 -29.29 22.96
N GLY A 673 13.19 -28.30 22.09
CA GLY A 673 11.91 -28.09 21.40
C GLY A 673 10.98 -27.05 22.04
N LEU A 674 11.24 -26.61 23.28
CA LEU A 674 10.53 -25.49 23.94
C LEU A 674 11.20 -24.12 23.70
N PHE A 675 12.39 -24.12 23.08
CA PHE A 675 13.15 -22.91 22.81
C PHE A 675 13.85 -22.95 21.45
N SER A 676 14.30 -21.79 21.03
CA SER A 676 15.20 -21.57 19.90
C SER A 676 16.26 -20.54 20.30
N ILE A 677 17.45 -20.59 19.68
CA ILE A 677 18.57 -19.71 20.02
C ILE A 677 19.08 -19.06 18.73
N TYR A 678 19.27 -17.74 18.78
CA TYR A 678 19.80 -16.94 17.67
C TYR A 678 20.94 -16.07 18.20
N LEU A 679 22.07 -16.05 17.49
CA LEU A 679 23.27 -15.33 17.91
C LEU A 679 23.69 -14.36 16.80
N HIS A 680 23.73 -13.07 17.13
CA HIS A 680 24.32 -12.02 16.29
C HIS A 680 25.66 -11.61 16.92
N THR A 681 26.74 -11.78 16.16
CA THR A 681 28.12 -11.45 16.59
C THR A 681 28.72 -10.39 15.68
N SER A 682 29.89 -9.83 16.06
CA SER A 682 30.73 -9.12 15.07
C SER A 682 30.98 -10.02 13.84
N PRO A 683 30.93 -9.49 12.60
CA PRO A 683 31.26 -10.27 11.40
C PRO A 683 32.69 -10.82 11.40
N GLU A 684 33.61 -10.12 12.06
CA GLU A 684 35.01 -10.51 12.25
C GLU A 684 35.14 -11.73 13.19
N PHE A 685 34.10 -12.06 13.95
CA PHE A 685 34.10 -13.14 14.92
C PHE A 685 33.64 -14.47 14.28
N THR A 686 34.59 -15.38 14.07
CA THR A 686 34.41 -16.64 13.32
C THR A 686 34.42 -17.90 14.17
N TYR A 687 34.59 -17.79 15.50
CA TYR A 687 34.62 -18.96 16.39
C TYR A 687 33.23 -19.59 16.54
N GLU A 688 33.14 -20.88 16.21
CA GLU A 688 31.97 -21.72 16.40
C GLU A 688 32.13 -22.54 17.70
N PRO A 689 31.11 -22.63 18.58
CA PRO A 689 31.13 -23.49 19.77
C PRO A 689 31.30 -25.00 19.44
N SER A 690 31.54 -25.82 20.46
CA SER A 690 31.53 -27.28 20.32
C SER A 690 30.11 -27.79 19.98
N LYS A 691 30.03 -28.92 19.27
CA LYS A 691 28.75 -29.60 18.94
C LYS A 691 27.88 -29.94 20.15
N SER A 692 28.46 -29.98 21.35
CA SER A 692 27.79 -30.24 22.63
C SER A 692 27.14 -29.01 23.25
N SER A 693 27.45 -27.80 22.78
CA SER A 693 26.87 -26.56 23.30
C SER A 693 25.59 -26.20 22.55
N VAL A 694 24.60 -25.66 23.26
CA VAL A 694 23.31 -25.27 22.67
C VAL A 694 23.45 -24.14 21.65
N PHE A 695 24.56 -23.40 21.70
CA PHE A 695 24.93 -22.32 20.77
C PHE A 695 25.56 -22.80 19.46
N TYR A 696 25.80 -24.11 19.29
CA TYR A 696 26.34 -24.65 18.04
C TYR A 696 25.42 -24.37 16.84
N LYS A 697 25.97 -23.79 15.78
CA LYS A 697 25.27 -23.36 14.55
C LYS A 697 24.10 -22.41 14.80
N ARG A 698 24.15 -21.61 15.88
CA ARG A 698 23.11 -20.61 16.20
C ARG A 698 23.38 -19.21 15.64
N ARG A 699 24.50 -19.02 14.94
CA ARG A 699 24.87 -17.71 14.37
C ARG A 699 24.02 -17.36 13.15
N ILE A 700 23.35 -16.22 13.19
CA ILE A 700 22.62 -15.65 12.04
C ILE A 700 23.57 -14.83 11.15
N PRO A 701 23.23 -14.56 9.87
CA PRO A 701 23.93 -13.56 9.06
C PRO A 701 24.00 -12.23 9.82
N SER A 702 25.21 -11.74 10.08
CA SER A 702 25.46 -10.62 11.00
C SER A 702 26.20 -9.48 10.29
N LYS A 703 26.00 -8.25 10.75
CA LYS A 703 26.63 -7.01 10.23
C LYS A 703 27.26 -6.23 11.38
N SER A 704 28.22 -5.34 11.10
CA SER A 704 28.91 -4.56 12.15
C SER A 704 27.96 -3.60 12.88
N VAL A 705 28.12 -3.48 14.20
CA VAL A 705 27.19 -2.75 15.08
C VAL A 705 27.90 -1.63 15.84
N GLN A 706 27.34 -0.42 15.76
CA GLN A 706 27.77 0.75 16.55
C GLN A 706 26.69 1.11 17.59
N TRP A 707 27.13 1.39 18.82
CA TRP A 707 26.24 1.82 19.91
C TRP A 707 25.60 3.19 19.62
N GLY A 708 24.35 3.40 20.04
CA GLY A 708 23.61 4.64 19.81
C GLY A 708 23.03 4.85 18.42
N ARG A 709 23.45 4.06 17.42
CA ARG A 709 23.11 4.27 16.00
C ARG A 709 22.13 3.24 15.47
N SER A 710 21.56 3.52 14.29
CA SER A 710 20.62 2.62 13.60
C SER A 710 21.12 1.19 13.49
N THR A 711 22.44 0.99 13.29
CA THR A 711 23.08 -0.33 13.21
C THR A 711 22.83 -1.25 14.41
N MET A 712 22.55 -0.70 15.59
CA MET A 712 22.14 -1.47 16.77
C MET A 712 20.73 -2.05 16.57
N ILE A 713 19.78 -1.18 16.22
CA ILE A 713 18.40 -1.57 15.89
C ILE A 713 18.37 -2.48 14.65
N ASP A 714 19.23 -2.28 13.65
CA ASP A 714 19.36 -3.17 12.50
C ASP A 714 19.78 -4.60 12.92
N ALA A 715 20.57 -4.75 13.99
CA ALA A 715 20.95 -6.07 14.54
C ALA A 715 19.81 -6.69 15.36
N GLU A 716 19.12 -5.90 16.18
CA GLU A 716 17.95 -6.33 16.96
C GLU A 716 16.79 -6.77 16.05
N ARG A 717 16.45 -5.99 15.03
CA ARG A 717 15.44 -6.35 14.02
C ARG A 717 15.86 -7.58 13.23
N ARG A 718 17.16 -7.78 12.94
CA ARG A 718 17.65 -8.98 12.22
C ARG A 718 17.59 -10.25 13.07
N LEU A 719 17.83 -10.14 14.38
CA LEU A 719 17.60 -11.21 15.35
C LEU A 719 16.11 -11.56 15.41
N LEU A 720 15.23 -10.57 15.60
CA LEU A 720 13.77 -10.75 15.59
C LEU A 720 13.29 -11.40 14.29
N ALA A 721 13.72 -10.90 13.14
CA ALA A 721 13.28 -11.42 11.84
C ALA A 721 13.73 -12.87 11.62
N ASN A 722 14.98 -13.23 11.95
CA ASN A 722 15.44 -14.63 11.92
C ASN A 722 14.64 -15.52 12.88
N ALA A 723 14.28 -15.00 14.06
CA ALA A 723 13.48 -15.73 15.03
C ALA A 723 12.03 -15.92 14.58
N LEU A 724 11.44 -14.94 13.89
CA LEU A 724 10.07 -15.02 13.37
C LEU A 724 9.90 -16.06 12.26
N LEU A 725 10.98 -16.39 11.52
CA LEU A 725 10.96 -17.46 10.50
C LEU A 725 10.65 -18.84 11.07
N ASP A 726 10.96 -19.13 12.33
CA ASP A 726 10.38 -20.29 13.03
C ASP A 726 9.02 -19.87 13.57
N PHE A 727 7.96 -20.33 12.90
CA PHE A 727 6.58 -20.09 13.31
C PHE A 727 6.27 -20.71 14.67
N SER A 728 7.12 -21.60 15.19
CA SER A 728 7.00 -22.12 16.55
C SER A 728 7.20 -21.05 17.64
N ASN A 729 7.95 -19.98 17.37
CA ASN A 729 8.31 -18.97 18.36
C ASN A 729 7.13 -18.01 18.65
N GLU A 730 6.71 -17.93 19.92
CA GLU A 730 5.70 -16.96 20.41
C GLU A 730 6.30 -15.81 21.23
N ARG A 731 7.50 -16.01 21.77
CA ARG A 731 8.14 -15.10 22.72
C ARG A 731 9.57 -14.83 22.31
N PHE A 732 10.00 -13.58 22.35
CA PHE A 732 11.26 -13.12 21.76
C PHE A 732 12.03 -12.30 22.79
N ILE A 733 13.11 -12.85 23.35
CA ILE A 733 13.91 -12.22 24.40
C ILE A 733 15.23 -11.74 23.82
N LEU A 734 15.57 -10.46 24.01
CA LEU A 734 16.90 -9.93 23.68
C LEU A 734 17.83 -9.99 24.91
N LEU A 735 19.00 -10.62 24.75
CA LEU A 735 20.00 -10.84 25.80
C LEU A 735 21.41 -10.45 25.32
N SER A 736 22.29 -10.15 26.28
CA SER A 736 23.72 -9.87 26.04
C SER A 736 24.63 -10.99 26.52
N GLU A 737 25.91 -10.94 26.14
CA GLU A 737 26.93 -11.88 26.60
C GLU A 737 27.22 -11.83 28.13
N THR A 738 26.66 -10.84 28.83
CA THR A 738 26.79 -10.64 30.28
C THR A 738 25.50 -10.91 31.06
N CYS A 739 24.50 -11.54 30.42
CA CYS A 739 23.22 -11.89 31.04
C CYS A 739 23.26 -13.29 31.69
N ILE A 740 22.56 -13.44 32.81
CA ILE A 740 22.29 -14.70 33.51
C ILE A 740 20.77 -14.90 33.70
N PRO A 741 20.27 -16.14 33.69
CA PRO A 741 18.92 -16.47 34.17
C PRO A 741 18.84 -16.35 35.70
N LEU A 742 17.66 -15.97 36.21
CA LEU A 742 17.35 -15.86 37.64
C LEU A 742 16.44 -16.97 38.18
N PHE A 743 15.90 -17.81 37.30
CA PHE A 743 15.05 -18.97 37.63
C PHE A 743 15.32 -20.11 36.65
N ASN A 744 14.82 -21.32 36.92
CA ASN A 744 14.93 -22.43 35.97
C ASN A 744 14.13 -22.19 34.69
N PHE A 745 14.48 -22.96 33.65
CA PHE A 745 13.84 -22.84 32.34
C PHE A 745 12.33 -22.96 32.42
N SER A 746 11.81 -23.97 33.12
CA SER A 746 10.36 -24.21 33.26
C SER A 746 9.62 -23.01 33.87
N THR A 747 10.21 -22.34 34.88
CA THR A 747 9.64 -21.12 35.46
C THR A 747 9.61 -19.98 34.45
N ILE A 748 10.73 -19.71 33.77
CA ILE A 748 10.84 -18.62 32.77
C ILE A 748 9.93 -18.88 31.56
N TYR A 749 9.90 -20.11 31.06
CA TYR A 749 9.04 -20.53 29.95
C TYR A 749 7.57 -20.34 30.28
N ASN A 750 7.09 -20.90 31.41
CA ASN A 750 5.69 -20.78 31.81
C ASN A 750 5.30 -19.31 32.08
N TYR A 751 6.19 -18.51 32.68
CA TYR A 751 5.97 -17.09 32.92
C TYR A 751 5.80 -16.29 31.62
N LEU A 752 6.59 -16.59 30.59
CA LEU A 752 6.52 -15.87 29.32
C LEU A 752 5.36 -16.34 28.44
N ILE A 753 5.19 -17.66 28.28
CA ILE A 753 4.12 -18.22 27.45
C ILE A 753 2.73 -17.83 27.99
N ASN A 754 2.54 -17.83 29.32
CA ASN A 754 1.26 -17.50 29.95
C ASN A 754 1.09 -15.99 30.23
N SER A 755 1.99 -15.11 29.78
CA SER A 755 1.85 -13.66 29.99
C SER A 755 0.86 -13.04 29.01
N ASN A 756 -0.02 -12.16 29.47
CA ASN A 756 -0.91 -11.39 28.58
C ASN A 756 -0.22 -10.17 27.95
N GLN A 757 1.02 -9.88 28.32
CA GLN A 757 1.77 -8.70 27.87
C GLN A 757 3.20 -9.05 27.44
N SER A 758 3.83 -8.10 26.76
CA SER A 758 5.25 -8.03 26.47
C SER A 758 6.01 -7.23 27.55
N PHE A 759 7.30 -7.53 27.74
CA PHE A 759 8.15 -6.87 28.74
C PHE A 759 9.16 -5.90 28.11
N LEU A 760 8.62 -4.75 27.67
CA LEU A 760 9.40 -3.61 27.20
C LEU A 760 9.21 -2.41 28.15
N SER A 761 10.31 -1.79 28.58
CA SER A 761 10.25 -0.63 29.47
C SER A 761 9.98 0.65 28.67
N THR A 762 8.91 1.37 29.01
CA THR A 762 8.54 2.63 28.36
C THR A 762 8.22 3.69 29.40
N PHE A 763 8.96 4.80 29.41
CA PHE A 763 8.68 5.94 30.27
C PHE A 763 9.00 7.25 29.55
N ASP A 764 8.36 8.33 30.00
CA ASP A 764 8.65 9.68 29.57
C ASP A 764 9.61 10.33 30.57
N ASP A 765 10.82 10.67 30.10
CA ASP A 765 11.87 11.26 30.94
C ASP A 765 12.06 12.73 30.55
N PRO A 766 11.62 13.70 31.36
CA PRO A 766 11.70 15.12 31.00
C PRO A 766 13.12 15.69 31.02
N ARG A 767 14.11 14.93 31.51
CA ARG A 767 15.50 15.39 31.65
C ARG A 767 16.22 15.49 30.29
N PRO A 768 17.40 16.15 30.21
CA PRO A 768 18.19 16.21 28.99
C PRO A 768 18.53 14.86 28.35
N ILE A 769 18.64 13.80 29.17
CA ILE A 769 18.91 12.41 28.73
C ILE A 769 17.68 11.65 28.22
N GLY A 770 16.50 12.29 28.22
CA GLY A 770 15.22 11.77 27.75
C GLY A 770 14.65 12.64 26.63
N ARG A 771 13.67 13.49 26.94
CA ARG A 771 13.08 14.48 26.02
C ARG A 771 14.12 15.42 25.41
N GLY A 772 15.21 15.73 26.12
CA GLY A 772 16.29 16.56 25.56
C GLY A 772 17.04 15.94 24.37
N ARG A 773 16.87 14.64 24.12
CA ARG A 773 17.42 13.92 22.96
C ARG A 773 16.48 13.88 21.75
N TYR A 774 15.24 14.35 21.88
CA TYR A 774 14.26 14.39 20.79
C TYR A 774 14.69 15.38 19.69
N ASN A 775 14.68 14.95 18.44
CA ASN A 775 14.97 15.80 17.29
C ASN A 775 13.68 16.38 16.70
N LYS A 776 13.55 17.71 16.69
CA LYS A 776 12.36 18.41 16.14
C LYS A 776 12.06 18.07 14.67
N ARG A 777 13.04 17.60 13.88
CA ARG A 777 12.85 17.16 12.49
C ARG A 777 12.01 15.88 12.34
N MET A 778 11.71 15.18 13.44
CA MET A 778 10.86 13.99 13.45
C MET A 778 9.36 14.34 13.45
N TRP A 779 9.02 15.61 13.70
CA TRP A 779 7.68 16.17 13.54
C TRP A 779 7.33 16.29 12.04
N PRO A 780 6.08 16.04 11.61
CA PRO A 780 4.88 15.77 12.43
C PRO A 780 4.70 14.31 12.87
N THR A 781 5.43 13.36 12.27
CA THR A 781 5.14 11.91 12.43
C THR A 781 5.43 11.37 13.83
N ILE A 782 6.47 11.87 14.49
CA ILE A 782 6.79 11.61 15.90
C ILE A 782 6.90 12.96 16.58
N THR A 783 6.05 13.21 17.58
CA THR A 783 6.06 14.45 18.35
C THR A 783 6.88 14.29 19.64
N SER A 784 7.17 15.41 20.31
CA SER A 784 7.85 15.38 21.61
C SER A 784 7.01 14.73 22.73
N THR A 785 5.68 14.65 22.57
CA THR A 785 4.79 13.95 23.51
C THR A 785 4.70 12.45 23.24
N ASP A 786 5.05 12.00 22.05
CA ASP A 786 5.22 10.57 21.71
C ASP A 786 6.53 10.00 22.24
N TRP A 787 7.56 10.85 22.36
CA TRP A 787 8.92 10.43 22.69
C TRP A 787 9.01 9.67 24.01
N ARG A 788 9.51 8.44 23.97
CA ARG A 788 9.75 7.62 25.17
C ARG A 788 11.20 7.18 25.27
N LYS A 789 11.57 6.83 26.49
CA LYS A 789 12.83 6.22 26.86
C LYS A 789 12.57 4.83 27.45
N GLY A 790 13.53 3.93 27.30
CA GLY A 790 13.43 2.56 27.79
C GLY A 790 14.76 1.84 27.89
N SER A 791 14.67 0.57 28.28
CA SER A 791 15.78 -0.39 28.20
C SER A 791 15.89 -0.95 26.79
N GLN A 792 17.11 -1.05 26.26
CA GLN A 792 17.43 -1.82 25.06
C GLN A 792 16.99 -3.30 25.20
N TRP A 793 17.08 -3.86 26.41
CA TRP A 793 16.78 -5.27 26.69
C TRP A 793 15.28 -5.42 26.97
N PHE A 794 14.60 -6.12 26.07
CA PHE A 794 13.15 -6.36 26.08
C PHE A 794 12.83 -7.85 25.92
N GLU A 795 11.59 -8.20 26.26
CA GLU A 795 10.88 -9.32 25.63
C GLU A 795 9.67 -8.79 24.87
N ALA A 796 9.31 -9.49 23.79
CA ALA A 796 8.14 -9.24 22.97
C ALA A 796 7.38 -10.53 22.70
N ASN A 797 6.03 -10.47 22.68
CA ASN A 797 5.21 -11.50 22.07
C ASN A 797 5.34 -11.48 20.53
N ARG A 798 4.81 -12.49 19.84
CA ARG A 798 4.90 -12.60 18.37
C ARG A 798 4.27 -11.42 17.62
N GLU A 799 3.13 -10.94 18.09
CA GLU A 799 2.42 -9.79 17.53
C GLU A 799 3.27 -8.51 17.57
N LEU A 800 3.88 -8.21 18.72
CA LEU A 800 4.76 -7.07 18.88
C LEU A 800 6.07 -7.24 18.09
N ALA A 801 6.63 -8.46 18.05
CA ALA A 801 7.80 -8.77 17.23
C ALA A 801 7.53 -8.54 15.73
N LEU A 802 6.37 -8.96 15.23
CA LEU A 802 5.92 -8.71 13.86
C LEU A 802 5.81 -7.21 13.57
N ALA A 803 5.18 -6.44 14.47
CA ALA A 803 5.05 -4.98 14.34
C ALA A 803 6.40 -4.24 14.34
N ILE A 804 7.43 -4.76 15.02
CA ILE A 804 8.79 -4.21 15.02
C ILE A 804 9.53 -4.51 13.71
N VAL A 805 9.34 -5.69 13.11
CA VAL A 805 9.97 -5.99 11.82
C VAL A 805 9.23 -5.36 10.63
N SER A 806 7.90 -5.22 10.69
CA SER A 806 7.10 -4.58 9.63
C SER A 806 7.12 -3.05 9.64
N ASP A 807 7.73 -2.40 10.65
CA ASP A 807 7.79 -0.94 10.72
C ASP A 807 8.57 -0.30 9.55
N ILE A 808 7.80 0.27 8.63
CA ILE A 808 8.24 1.11 7.50
C ILE A 808 7.95 2.60 7.72
N LYS A 809 7.31 2.99 8.83
CA LYS A 809 6.80 4.36 9.07
C LYS A 809 7.68 5.16 10.04
N TYR A 810 8.07 4.55 11.16
CA TYR A 810 8.82 5.22 12.23
C TYR A 810 10.32 4.92 12.15
N TYR A 811 10.71 3.68 11.83
CA TYR A 811 12.11 3.29 11.70
C TYR A 811 12.94 4.19 10.77
N PRO A 812 12.50 4.55 9.55
CA PRO A 812 13.27 5.43 8.68
C PRO A 812 13.48 6.82 9.27
N ILE A 813 12.51 7.34 10.03
CA ILE A 813 12.57 8.65 10.68
C ILE A 813 13.58 8.63 11.82
N PHE A 814 13.58 7.57 12.64
CA PHE A 814 14.62 7.34 13.63
C PHE A 814 16.00 7.20 13.00
N ARG A 815 16.16 6.35 11.97
CA ARG A 815 17.42 6.15 11.24
C ARG A 815 17.99 7.44 10.67
N ASN A 816 17.14 8.32 10.15
CA ASN A 816 17.57 9.56 9.48
C ASN A 816 17.79 10.74 10.45
N HIS A 817 17.19 10.74 11.64
CA HIS A 817 17.15 11.92 12.53
C HIS A 817 17.59 11.67 13.98
N CYS A 818 17.64 10.43 14.45
CA CYS A 818 18.20 10.08 15.76
C CYS A 818 19.68 9.68 15.62
N MET A 819 20.55 10.67 15.68
CA MET A 819 22.01 10.50 15.80
C MET A 819 22.48 11.11 17.13
N PRO A 820 23.62 10.67 17.71
CA PRO A 820 24.15 11.22 18.96
C PRO A 820 24.14 12.76 18.96
N PRO A 821 23.54 13.41 19.97
CA PRO A 821 23.20 12.90 21.32
C PRO A 821 21.90 12.08 21.44
N CYS A 822 21.18 11.79 20.36
CA CYS A 822 20.09 10.81 20.34
C CYS A 822 20.63 9.37 20.19
N TYR A 823 20.06 8.43 20.96
CA TYR A 823 20.48 7.03 21.01
C TYR A 823 19.30 6.13 20.64
N MET A 824 19.36 5.46 19.48
CA MET A 824 18.21 4.70 18.97
C MET A 824 17.82 3.52 19.87
N ASP A 825 18.80 2.84 20.46
CA ASP A 825 18.63 1.70 21.38
C ASP A 825 17.94 2.07 22.72
N GLU A 826 17.88 3.35 23.08
CA GLU A 826 17.14 3.82 24.26
C GLU A 826 15.74 4.37 23.93
N HIS A 827 15.44 4.66 22.64
CA HIS A 827 14.30 5.52 22.26
C HIS A 827 13.40 4.95 21.14
N TYR A 828 13.92 4.16 20.20
CA TYR A 828 13.15 3.70 19.05
C TYR A 828 12.00 2.77 19.46
N LEU A 829 12.31 1.59 20.02
CA LEU A 829 11.27 0.63 20.42
C LEU A 829 10.30 1.21 21.47
N PRO A 830 10.75 1.91 22.53
CA PRO A 830 9.83 2.51 23.51
C PRO A 830 8.86 3.51 22.88
N THR A 831 9.31 4.33 21.91
CA THR A 831 8.46 5.29 21.21
C THR A 831 7.52 4.59 20.23
N LEU A 832 8.03 3.62 19.46
CA LEU A 832 7.24 2.83 18.51
C LEU A 832 6.08 2.15 19.25
N VAL A 833 6.38 1.28 20.21
CA VAL A 833 5.36 0.47 20.91
C VAL A 833 4.32 1.35 21.61
N THR A 834 4.72 2.48 22.19
CA THR A 834 3.78 3.44 22.78
C THR A 834 2.84 4.07 21.75
N LYS A 835 3.30 4.30 20.50
CA LYS A 835 2.46 4.86 19.44
C LYS A 835 1.53 3.83 18.78
N ILE A 836 1.94 2.58 18.64
CA ILE A 836 1.16 1.56 17.89
C ILE A 836 0.40 0.57 18.78
N TRP A 837 0.97 0.14 19.91
CA TRP A 837 0.42 -0.94 20.75
C TRP A 837 0.64 -0.71 22.27
N PRO A 838 0.20 0.42 22.85
CA PRO A 838 0.46 0.73 24.27
C PRO A 838 -0.17 -0.26 25.26
N ASN A 839 -1.18 -1.04 24.84
CA ASN A 839 -1.85 -2.02 25.71
C ASN A 839 -1.13 -3.39 25.76
N LEU A 840 -0.27 -3.70 24.78
CA LEU A 840 0.47 -4.98 24.70
C LEU A 840 1.74 -4.99 25.57
N THR A 841 2.04 -3.90 26.29
CA THR A 841 3.26 -3.73 27.08
C THR A 841 2.94 -3.56 28.56
N SER A 842 3.76 -4.21 29.39
CA SER A 842 3.75 -4.07 30.86
C SER A 842 4.52 -2.84 31.36
N ASN A 843 5.09 -2.05 30.45
CA ASN A 843 5.92 -0.85 30.67
C ASN A 843 7.18 -1.09 31.52
N ARG A 844 7.58 -2.35 31.70
CA ARG A 844 8.77 -2.79 32.44
C ARG A 844 9.58 -3.81 31.64
N THR A 845 10.86 -3.94 31.96
CA THR A 845 11.73 -5.01 31.44
C THR A 845 11.77 -6.20 32.39
N ILE A 846 12.09 -7.39 31.88
CA ILE A 846 12.42 -8.59 32.65
C ILE A 846 13.93 -8.75 32.93
N THR A 847 14.77 -7.81 32.48
CA THR A 847 16.21 -7.82 32.76
C THR A 847 16.57 -6.84 33.85
N TRP A 848 17.03 -7.35 34.99
CA TRP A 848 17.55 -6.54 36.10
C TRP A 848 18.93 -5.96 35.78
N THR A 849 19.13 -4.70 36.13
CA THR A 849 20.42 -3.98 36.07
C THR A 849 20.50 -3.01 37.23
N ASP A 850 21.63 -3.01 37.93
CA ASP A 850 21.91 -2.02 38.98
C ASP A 850 22.45 -0.72 38.40
N TRP A 851 21.81 0.40 38.75
CA TRP A 851 22.21 1.76 38.40
C TRP A 851 22.54 2.63 39.62
N SER A 852 22.56 2.05 40.82
CA SER A 852 22.79 2.77 42.09
C SER A 852 24.15 3.48 42.14
N GLY A 853 25.16 2.99 41.42
CA GLY A 853 26.48 3.60 41.30
C GLY A 853 26.54 4.94 40.54
N GLY A 854 25.44 5.40 39.92
CA GLY A 854 25.33 6.75 39.37
C GLY A 854 26.27 7.07 38.21
N GLY A 855 26.08 6.44 37.04
CA GLY A 855 26.90 6.69 35.85
C GLY A 855 26.19 6.41 34.52
N SER A 856 26.91 6.53 33.41
CA SER A 856 26.41 6.24 32.05
C SER A 856 26.23 4.74 31.76
N HIS A 857 26.70 3.87 32.66
CA HIS A 857 26.63 2.42 32.54
C HIS A 857 26.23 1.78 33.88
N PRO A 858 25.49 0.66 33.87
CA PRO A 858 25.13 -0.05 35.08
C PRO A 858 26.32 -0.79 35.68
N THR A 859 26.27 -1.02 37.00
CA THR A 859 27.28 -1.69 37.82
C THR A 859 27.68 -3.04 37.22
N MET A 860 28.97 -3.38 37.27
CA MET A 860 29.48 -4.68 36.80
C MET A 860 29.81 -5.59 37.98
N PHE A 861 29.21 -6.78 37.99
CA PHE A 861 29.38 -7.78 39.03
C PHE A 861 30.58 -8.69 38.74
N MET A 862 31.44 -8.83 39.74
CA MET A 862 32.63 -9.65 39.76
C MET A 862 32.40 -10.94 40.56
N ARG A 863 33.39 -11.84 40.54
CA ARG A 863 33.39 -13.13 41.23
C ARG A 863 32.85 -13.10 42.68
N ASN A 864 33.20 -12.06 43.45
CA ASN A 864 32.88 -11.99 44.88
C ASN A 864 31.47 -11.46 45.17
N ASP A 865 30.82 -10.81 44.19
CA ASP A 865 29.47 -10.26 44.36
C ASP A 865 28.40 -11.36 44.24
N VAL A 866 28.74 -12.48 43.58
CA VAL A 866 27.87 -13.65 43.41
C VAL A 866 27.80 -14.46 44.71
N THR A 867 26.80 -14.16 45.52
CA THR A 867 26.47 -14.85 46.78
C THR A 867 25.01 -15.29 46.81
N ASP A 868 24.67 -16.32 47.59
CA ASP A 868 23.29 -16.80 47.77
C ASP A 868 22.33 -15.64 48.12
N GLY A 869 22.70 -14.80 49.10
CA GLY A 869 21.89 -13.66 49.53
C GLY A 869 21.78 -12.53 48.50
N PHE A 870 22.81 -12.31 47.67
CA PHE A 870 22.70 -11.35 46.55
C PHE A 870 21.72 -11.85 45.49
N LEU A 871 21.83 -13.12 45.09
CA LEU A 871 20.97 -13.72 44.06
C LEU A 871 19.52 -13.89 44.53
N ASP A 872 19.30 -14.22 45.80
CA ASP A 872 17.95 -14.25 46.39
C ASP A 872 17.30 -12.85 46.41
N ARG A 873 18.06 -11.83 46.84
CA ARG A 873 17.58 -10.44 46.86
C ARG A 873 17.12 -9.93 45.47
N ILE A 874 17.85 -10.24 44.40
CA ILE A 874 17.45 -9.79 43.04
C ILE A 874 16.30 -10.61 42.44
N ARG A 875 15.98 -11.78 43.01
CA ARG A 875 14.85 -12.63 42.61
C ARG A 875 13.56 -12.29 43.34
N ASN A 876 13.65 -12.10 44.66
CA ASN A 876 12.51 -12.06 45.58
C ASN A 876 12.35 -10.69 46.29
N GLY A 877 13.30 -9.77 46.13
CA GLY A 877 13.31 -8.46 46.80
C GLY A 877 12.49 -7.36 46.12
N PHE A 878 11.66 -7.70 45.12
CA PHE A 878 10.85 -6.74 44.36
C PHE A 878 9.42 -7.27 44.21
N ASN A 879 8.43 -6.37 44.30
CA ASN A 879 7.04 -6.65 43.96
C ASN A 879 6.65 -5.87 42.70
N CYS A 880 5.86 -6.50 41.83
CA CYS A 880 5.40 -5.92 40.57
C CYS A 880 4.11 -6.59 40.10
N THR A 881 3.52 -6.06 39.03
CA THR A 881 2.33 -6.68 38.42
C THR A 881 2.71 -7.69 37.34
N TYR A 882 2.02 -8.82 37.34
CA TYR A 882 2.04 -9.86 36.30
C TYR A 882 0.60 -10.33 36.06
N ASN A 883 0.12 -10.27 34.82
CA ASN A 883 -1.27 -10.59 34.44
C ASN A 883 -2.38 -9.90 35.28
N GLY A 884 -2.08 -8.73 35.85
CA GLY A 884 -3.00 -7.97 36.72
C GLY A 884 -2.83 -8.26 38.22
N GLU A 885 -2.12 -9.32 38.60
CA GLU A 885 -1.89 -9.73 39.99
C GLU A 885 -0.52 -9.29 40.51
N SER A 886 -0.37 -9.23 41.85
CA SER A 886 0.90 -8.94 42.50
C SER A 886 1.81 -10.17 42.47
N SER A 887 3.03 -10.02 41.98
CA SER A 887 4.05 -11.08 41.91
C SER A 887 5.39 -10.60 42.45
N THR A 888 6.15 -11.51 43.05
CA THR A 888 7.56 -11.31 43.43
C THR A 888 8.51 -11.56 42.26
N ILE A 889 8.09 -12.30 41.22
CA ILE A 889 8.92 -12.63 40.07
C ILE A 889 8.87 -11.45 39.08
N CYS A 890 9.74 -10.46 39.30
CA CYS A 890 9.78 -9.24 38.50
C CYS A 890 10.82 -9.26 37.38
N PHE A 891 11.95 -9.93 37.61
CA PHE A 891 13.04 -10.04 36.66
C PHE A 891 13.37 -11.51 36.43
N LEU A 892 13.41 -11.93 35.17
CA LEU A 892 13.75 -13.30 34.77
C LEU A 892 15.25 -13.43 34.50
N PHE A 893 15.92 -12.32 34.22
CA PHE A 893 17.35 -12.24 33.91
C PHE A 893 18.01 -11.11 34.69
N ALA A 894 19.31 -11.21 34.90
CA ALA A 894 20.15 -10.11 35.37
C ALA A 894 21.34 -9.92 34.44
N ARG A 895 21.83 -8.68 34.29
CA ARG A 895 22.90 -8.31 33.34
C ARG A 895 24.11 -7.70 34.06
N LYS A 896 25.24 -7.60 33.32
CA LYS A 896 26.55 -7.06 33.73
C LYS A 896 27.37 -7.99 34.62
N PHE A 897 27.25 -9.30 34.44
CA PHE A 897 28.13 -10.27 35.07
C PHE A 897 29.43 -10.43 34.25
N HIS A 898 30.57 -10.20 34.91
CA HIS A 898 31.90 -10.35 34.31
C HIS A 898 32.26 -11.85 34.15
N PRO A 899 33.07 -12.29 33.16
CA PRO A 899 33.41 -13.70 32.93
C PRO A 899 33.89 -14.50 34.16
N ASN A 900 34.56 -13.85 35.13
CA ASN A 900 35.03 -14.49 36.37
C ASN A 900 33.90 -14.91 37.34
N THR A 901 32.66 -14.52 37.08
CA THR A 901 31.46 -14.94 37.83
C THR A 901 31.01 -16.36 37.50
N LEU A 902 31.44 -16.94 36.37
CA LEU A 902 30.96 -18.24 35.89
C LEU A 902 31.11 -19.36 36.92
N GLN A 903 32.25 -19.45 37.60
CA GLN A 903 32.53 -20.51 38.57
C GLN A 903 31.67 -20.41 39.84
N PRO A 904 31.53 -19.23 40.50
CA PRO A 904 30.51 -19.02 41.51
C PRO A 904 29.09 -19.33 41.04
N LEU A 905 28.71 -18.88 39.83
CA LEU A 905 27.38 -19.10 39.27
C LEU A 905 27.09 -20.59 39.09
N LEU A 906 28.00 -21.37 38.47
CA LEU A 906 27.84 -22.82 38.33
C LEU A 906 27.77 -23.57 39.67
N ARG A 907 28.38 -23.04 40.74
CA ARG A 907 28.30 -23.61 42.09
C ARG A 907 26.96 -23.33 42.77
N VAL A 908 26.41 -22.12 42.62
CA VAL A 908 25.17 -21.69 43.30
C VAL A 908 23.93 -22.06 42.48
N ALA A 909 24.04 -22.09 41.15
CA ALA A 909 22.90 -22.23 40.24
C ALA A 909 22.07 -23.51 40.39
N PRO A 910 22.64 -24.72 40.54
CA PRO A 910 21.84 -25.92 40.75
C PRO A 910 20.94 -25.82 41.99
N LYS A 911 21.52 -25.40 43.12
CA LYS A 911 20.82 -25.22 44.40
C LYS A 911 19.79 -24.10 44.37
N LEU A 912 20.15 -22.95 43.78
CA LEU A 912 19.36 -21.72 43.93
C LEU A 912 18.40 -21.51 42.75
N LEU A 913 18.88 -21.68 41.52
CA LEU A 913 18.09 -21.48 40.30
C LEU A 913 17.26 -22.72 39.94
N GLY A 914 17.51 -23.87 40.56
CA GLY A 914 16.76 -25.10 40.35
C GLY A 914 17.09 -25.79 39.03
N PHE A 915 18.39 -25.85 38.70
CA PHE A 915 18.89 -26.65 37.58
C PHE A 915 19.17 -28.06 38.10
N ASP A 916 18.55 -29.07 37.51
CA ASP A 916 18.93 -30.46 37.80
C ASP A 916 20.40 -30.70 37.34
N PRO A 917 21.23 -31.42 38.13
CA PRO A 917 22.68 -31.57 37.89
C PRO A 917 23.12 -32.07 36.49
#